data_AF-A0A6A6UU66-F1
#
_entry.id   AF-A0A6A6UU66-F1
#
_cell.length_a   1.000
_cell.length_b   1.000
_cell.length_c   1.000
_cell.angle_alpha   90.00
_cell.angle_beta   90.00
_cell.angle_gamma   90.00
#
_symmetry.space_group_name_H-M   'P 1'
#
loop_
_entity.id
_entity.type
_entity.pdbx_description
1 polymer ?
#
loop_
_entity_poly.entity_id
_entity_poly.type
_entity_poly.pdbx_seq_one_letter_code
_entity_poly.pdbx_strand_id
1 'polypeptide(L)'
;MSTAIWPPIASTHLAKEEEDSLAKELEWLLESLQDTLKSLKDGLDEVATLMTPSETGSTLVLSTHRSESVKGFVTRLGTRITKGDIKLRLATLPPPRGMTSYPLTISNEPDAPALVLDQLSSVRALLNACLDVVDASTWAGDIKNPNFIAGQLRLLDVNLQQAKAALKGGTESQQLPWYKNVVDENTFTPPLPPNVSFHLCISDAALVLELRTLELQTAGHAEAQSSFSILGFALGASRPQNHDEVDEIFTWKGQDAKVKEKIRVESSDPILMMALAKLISLERTIALARRGLDTNQSGVFDPRSRQLEAPPDPMAPALLTAVDSTDHVHIIIGSNPLAGARCSRSIEVGAKPKLIAAEDALLHYSISKRIELGEVEWVKGALKDEMLTTLGREEVDGVVDAVFVTLPVKNPLRTHISNLCRRLRIPVNITDSHSLSTFTILSTHCDGPLQIGITTSGKGCKLSSRIKREIAASLPQNLGLAVERLGSLRKKFIEEDNKLTHALEDDLDGEDEDLAQPATFNQLIRPEDVEAARDRRMRWLAQICEYWPLKRLASITDADIDTILNSYRTSATSAGQLAPTATGLDARIASRRGRIILAGSGPGSPDLLTLATLNAIKAADVILADKLVPAPVLDLIPRRTPVHIARKFPGNAEAAQDELLEMGIKAVSQGQTVLRLKQGDPFLYGRGGEEVRWFRAKGVEPLVLPGVTSSLAAPLFAGIPVTMRDVADQLLVCTGTGRKGALPAMPEYVSTRTVVLLMALHRLPQLVAGLTGQTVEGIEMPKNEHPWPADTPCTIVERASCRDQRVIRSTLQHVCAAVEELGSRPPGLLVLGRACGALKEWDGRWVVEEGFEGVEDIGGLGISELEEMRDAV
;
A
#
# COMPACT_ATOMS: atom_id res chain seq x y z
N MET A 1 21.20 -2.90 27.25
CA MET A 1 21.54 -2.78 28.69
C MET A 1 20.24 -2.91 29.48
N SER A 2 20.10 -3.86 30.40
CA SER A 2 18.89 -3.97 31.24
C SER A 2 19.05 -3.10 32.48
N THR A 3 18.24 -2.06 32.60
CA THR A 3 18.08 -1.31 33.85
C THR A 3 17.15 -2.08 34.78
N ALA A 4 17.69 -3.06 35.51
CA ALA A 4 17.04 -3.48 36.76
C ALA A 4 17.45 -2.48 37.83
N ILE A 5 16.50 -1.67 38.29
CA ILE A 5 16.72 -0.68 39.35
C ILE A 5 17.03 -1.44 40.65
N TRP A 6 18.20 -1.15 41.24
CA TRP A 6 18.62 -1.62 42.55
C TRP A 6 18.58 -0.44 43.54
N PRO A 7 18.09 -0.62 44.78
CA PRO A 7 17.70 -1.85 45.47
C PRO A 7 16.24 -2.31 45.21
N PRO A 8 15.89 -3.59 45.50
CA PRO A 8 14.54 -4.13 45.30
C PRO A 8 13.54 -3.47 46.25
N ILE A 9 12.44 -2.98 45.68
CA ILE A 9 11.31 -2.37 46.40
C ILE A 9 10.46 -3.48 47.04
N ALA A 10 10.08 -3.33 48.31
CA ALA A 10 9.22 -4.29 49.02
C ALA A 10 7.84 -4.40 48.33
N SER A 11 7.25 -5.59 48.28
CA SER A 11 5.99 -5.85 47.54
C SER A 11 4.82 -4.97 47.96
N THR A 12 4.72 -4.59 49.23
CA THR A 12 3.71 -3.66 49.74
C THR A 12 3.95 -2.23 49.27
N HIS A 13 5.21 -1.84 49.11
CA HIS A 13 5.59 -0.54 48.54
C HIS A 13 5.37 -0.54 47.03
N LEU A 14 5.65 -1.66 46.34
CA LEU A 14 5.38 -1.82 44.92
C LEU A 14 3.89 -1.78 44.59
N ALA A 15 3.03 -2.40 45.40
CA ALA A 15 1.58 -2.31 45.24
C ALA A 15 1.06 -0.87 45.47
N LYS A 16 1.65 -0.14 46.41
CA LYS A 16 1.32 1.27 46.65
C LYS A 16 1.79 2.16 45.49
N GLU A 17 3.01 1.96 44.99
CA GLU A 17 3.54 2.66 43.82
C GLU A 17 2.75 2.33 42.55
N GLU A 18 2.26 1.09 42.41
CA GLU A 18 1.36 0.71 41.32
C GLU A 18 0.00 1.41 41.42
N GLU A 19 -0.59 1.50 42.61
CA GLU A 19 -1.82 2.26 42.86
C GLU A 19 -1.63 3.76 42.61
N ASP A 20 -0.53 4.34 43.09
CA ASP A 20 -0.16 5.74 42.87
C ASP A 20 0.14 6.02 41.38
N SER A 21 0.73 5.07 40.65
CA SER A 21 0.95 5.16 39.20
C SER A 21 -0.36 5.10 38.41
N LEU A 22 -1.24 4.15 38.74
CA LEU A 22 -2.56 4.04 38.10
C LEU A 22 -3.42 5.29 38.34
N ALA A 23 -3.35 5.88 39.54
CA ALA A 23 -4.04 7.13 39.86
C ALA A 23 -3.51 8.31 39.00
N LYS A 24 -2.19 8.41 38.81
CA LYS A 24 -1.58 9.42 37.95
C LYS A 24 -1.91 9.21 36.47
N GLU A 25 -1.88 7.96 36.00
CA GLU A 25 -2.29 7.63 34.64
C GLU A 25 -3.76 7.98 34.37
N LEU A 26 -4.63 7.75 35.34
CA LEU A 26 -6.04 8.13 35.24
C LEU A 26 -6.20 9.65 35.19
N GLU A 27 -5.47 10.40 36.03
CA GLU A 27 -5.49 11.86 36.01
C GLU A 27 -5.02 12.40 34.65
N TRP A 28 -3.89 11.89 34.13
CA TRP A 28 -3.38 12.24 32.80
C TRP A 28 -4.36 11.88 31.68
N LEU A 29 -5.02 10.73 31.76
CA LEU A 29 -6.02 10.33 30.79
C LEU A 29 -7.21 11.29 30.79
N LEU A 30 -7.72 11.64 31.98
CA LEU A 30 -8.85 12.57 32.12
C LEU A 30 -8.49 13.97 31.61
N GLU A 31 -7.26 14.43 31.85
CA GLU A 31 -6.73 15.69 31.28
C GLU A 31 -6.65 15.62 29.75
N SER A 32 -6.04 14.57 29.19
CA SER A 32 -5.93 14.40 27.73
C SER A 32 -7.30 14.28 27.05
N LEU A 33 -8.29 13.70 27.73
CA LEU A 33 -9.66 13.63 27.22
C LEU A 33 -10.33 15.01 27.10
N GLN A 34 -9.92 16.02 27.89
CA GLN A 34 -10.44 17.38 27.73
C GLN A 34 -10.01 17.99 26.39
N ASP A 35 -8.79 17.75 25.94
CA ASP A 35 -8.32 18.17 24.61
C ASP A 35 -9.08 17.45 23.48
N THR A 36 -9.40 16.17 23.72
CA THR A 36 -10.21 15.37 22.79
C THR A 36 -11.64 15.91 22.71
N LEU A 37 -12.26 16.24 23.84
CA LEU A 37 -13.60 16.84 23.91
C LEU A 37 -13.65 18.22 23.22
N LYS A 38 -12.60 19.03 23.36
CA LYS A 38 -12.48 20.30 22.63
C LYS A 38 -12.43 20.08 21.12
N SER A 39 -11.60 19.15 20.66
CA SER A 39 -11.51 18.81 19.23
C SER A 39 -12.82 18.23 18.68
N LEU A 40 -13.55 17.45 19.51
CA LEU A 40 -14.89 16.96 19.17
C LEU A 40 -15.91 18.10 19.06
N LYS A 41 -15.83 19.11 19.93
CA LYS A 41 -16.68 20.30 19.85
C LYS A 41 -16.50 21.02 18.52
N ASP A 42 -15.25 21.31 18.16
CA ASP A 42 -14.93 22.02 16.91
C ASP A 42 -15.49 21.25 15.70
N GLY A 43 -15.32 19.93 15.66
CA GLY A 43 -15.87 19.10 14.60
C GLY A 43 -17.41 19.03 14.60
N LEU A 44 -18.06 19.04 15.76
CA LEU A 44 -19.52 19.11 15.87
C LEU A 44 -20.07 20.46 15.39
N ASP A 45 -19.41 21.57 15.74
CA ASP A 45 -19.77 22.93 15.32
C ASP A 45 -19.63 23.09 13.79
N GLU A 46 -18.61 22.49 13.19
CA GLU A 46 -18.48 22.43 11.73
C GLU A 46 -19.66 21.71 11.08
N VAL A 47 -20.05 20.54 11.61
CA VAL A 47 -21.21 19.79 11.08
C VAL A 47 -22.51 20.57 11.31
N ALA A 48 -22.68 21.20 12.46
CA ALA A 48 -23.82 22.06 12.74
C ALA A 48 -23.90 23.22 11.76
N THR A 49 -22.75 23.85 11.44
CA THR A 49 -22.64 24.93 10.45
C THR A 49 -23.08 24.47 9.07
N LEU A 50 -22.71 23.27 8.62
CA LEU A 50 -23.18 22.70 7.35
C LEU A 50 -24.70 22.50 7.30
N MET A 51 -25.32 22.28 8.46
CA MET A 51 -26.77 22.11 8.58
C MET A 51 -27.53 23.44 8.73
N THR A 52 -26.82 24.56 8.92
CA THR A 52 -27.46 25.88 8.97
C THR A 52 -27.92 26.35 7.58
N PRO A 53 -29.00 27.16 7.51
CA PRO A 53 -29.43 27.76 6.24
C PRO A 53 -28.34 28.69 5.70
N SER A 54 -27.72 28.34 4.56
CA SER A 54 -26.82 29.23 3.81
C SER A 54 -27.63 30.21 2.94
N GLU A 55 -27.05 31.33 2.50
CA GLU A 55 -27.78 32.29 1.64
C GLU A 55 -28.18 31.71 0.28
N THR A 56 -27.39 30.77 -0.26
CA THR A 56 -27.56 30.21 -1.61
C THR A 56 -28.27 28.84 -1.65
N GLY A 57 -28.20 28.04 -0.58
CA GLY A 57 -28.77 26.69 -0.51
C GLY A 57 -28.13 25.66 -1.46
N SER A 58 -28.52 24.39 -1.32
CA SER A 58 -28.14 23.31 -2.24
C SER A 58 -29.19 23.16 -3.34
N THR A 59 -28.87 23.51 -4.58
CA THR A 59 -29.76 23.25 -5.73
C THR A 59 -29.46 21.87 -6.32
N LEU A 60 -30.44 20.98 -6.26
CA LEU A 60 -30.34 19.56 -6.57
C LEU A 60 -31.19 19.23 -7.80
N VAL A 61 -30.59 18.54 -8.77
CA VAL A 61 -31.26 18.15 -10.02
C VAL A 61 -32.06 16.88 -9.79
N LEU A 62 -33.36 16.91 -10.07
CA LEU A 62 -34.27 15.77 -10.00
C LEU A 62 -34.56 15.30 -11.42
N SER A 63 -33.87 14.25 -11.89
CA SER A 63 -34.05 13.73 -13.24
C SER A 63 -33.93 12.21 -13.31
N THR A 64 -34.87 11.56 -14.01
CA THR A 64 -34.75 10.14 -14.39
C THR A 64 -33.88 9.99 -15.64
N HIS A 65 -32.75 9.28 -15.55
CA HIS A 65 -31.71 9.23 -16.59
C HIS A 65 -32.13 8.64 -17.96
N ARG A 66 -33.17 7.79 -18.03
CA ARG A 66 -33.57 7.10 -19.28
C ARG A 66 -34.96 7.47 -19.79
N SER A 67 -35.95 7.60 -18.90
CA SER A 67 -37.35 7.83 -19.27
C SER A 67 -37.70 9.31 -19.45
N GLU A 68 -36.88 10.24 -18.93
CA GLU A 68 -37.24 11.66 -18.76
C GLU A 68 -38.65 11.89 -18.16
N SER A 69 -39.16 10.91 -17.40
CA SER A 69 -40.48 10.95 -16.76
C SER A 69 -40.57 12.00 -15.65
N VAL A 70 -39.44 12.30 -15.02
CA VAL A 70 -39.28 13.40 -14.07
C VAL A 70 -38.07 14.21 -14.51
N LYS A 71 -38.23 15.53 -14.61
CA LYS A 71 -37.15 16.45 -14.94
C LYS A 71 -37.36 17.79 -14.25
N GLY A 72 -36.39 18.21 -13.44
CA GLY A 72 -36.50 19.46 -12.70
C GLY A 72 -35.37 19.66 -11.70
N PHE A 73 -35.60 20.56 -10.77
CA PHE A 73 -34.69 20.80 -9.65
C PHE A 73 -35.46 21.22 -8.40
N VAL A 74 -34.81 21.10 -7.25
CA VAL A 74 -35.23 21.66 -5.97
C VAL A 74 -34.04 22.35 -5.29
N THR A 75 -34.30 23.40 -4.52
CA THR A 75 -33.29 24.07 -3.72
C THR A 75 -33.57 23.82 -2.24
N ARG A 76 -32.65 23.15 -1.57
CA ARG A 76 -32.68 22.91 -0.13
C ARG A 76 -31.97 24.04 0.61
N LEU A 77 -32.61 24.58 1.64
CA LEU A 77 -32.06 25.56 2.56
C LEU A 77 -32.15 25.03 3.99
N GLY A 78 -31.02 24.58 4.55
CA GLY A 78 -31.01 23.90 5.84
C GLY A 78 -31.93 22.67 5.84
N THR A 79 -32.97 22.68 6.67
CA THR A 79 -33.93 21.56 6.78
C THR A 79 -35.15 21.68 5.86
N ARG A 80 -35.22 22.68 4.99
CA ARG A 80 -36.41 22.98 4.17
C ARG A 80 -36.10 22.96 2.68
N ILE A 81 -37.09 22.66 1.86
CA ILE A 81 -37.06 22.94 0.42
C ILE A 81 -37.77 24.27 0.18
N THR A 82 -37.06 25.24 -0.39
CA THR A 82 -37.57 26.60 -0.56
C THR A 82 -37.93 26.95 -2.00
N LYS A 83 -37.37 26.23 -2.98
CA LYS A 83 -37.68 26.39 -4.40
C LYS A 83 -37.70 25.05 -5.08
N GLY A 84 -38.51 24.92 -6.12
CA GLY A 84 -38.47 23.75 -6.99
C GLY A 84 -39.34 23.93 -8.21
N ASP A 85 -38.87 23.46 -9.36
CA ASP A 85 -39.62 23.40 -10.60
C ASP A 85 -39.41 22.02 -11.21
N ILE A 86 -40.46 21.21 -11.21
CA ILE A 86 -40.44 19.80 -11.58
C ILE A 86 -41.46 19.57 -12.69
N LYS A 87 -41.03 18.93 -13.77
CA LYS A 87 -41.88 18.56 -14.91
C LYS A 87 -42.08 17.05 -14.90
N LEU A 88 -43.34 16.64 -14.90
CA LEU A 88 -43.76 15.24 -14.85
C LEU A 88 -44.33 14.80 -16.20
N ARG A 89 -43.85 13.66 -16.69
CA ARG A 89 -44.30 12.97 -17.89
C ARG A 89 -44.60 11.52 -17.52
N LEU A 90 -45.68 11.33 -16.77
CA LEU A 90 -46.11 10.02 -16.26
C LEU A 90 -47.21 9.45 -17.16
N ALA A 91 -47.18 8.15 -17.43
CA ALA A 91 -48.21 7.52 -18.25
C ALA A 91 -49.59 7.61 -17.59
N THR A 92 -49.60 7.60 -16.26
CA THR A 92 -50.81 7.60 -15.42
C THR A 92 -51.26 9.01 -14.98
N LEU A 93 -50.52 10.06 -15.34
CA LEU A 93 -50.87 11.46 -15.06
C LEU A 93 -50.73 12.29 -16.36
N PRO A 94 -51.79 12.39 -17.19
CA PRO A 94 -51.74 13.13 -18.43
C PRO A 94 -51.55 14.64 -18.19
N PRO A 95 -50.79 15.35 -19.04
CA PRO A 95 -50.56 16.78 -18.87
C PRO A 95 -51.84 17.61 -19.13
N PRO A 96 -51.95 18.81 -18.54
CA PRO A 96 -53.04 19.74 -18.83
C PRO A 96 -53.12 20.09 -20.32
N ARG A 97 -54.32 20.47 -20.81
CA ARG A 97 -54.56 20.79 -22.22
C ARG A 97 -53.58 21.87 -22.71
N GLY A 98 -52.81 21.54 -23.76
CA GLY A 98 -51.83 22.45 -24.37
C GLY A 98 -50.40 22.35 -23.79
N MET A 99 -50.17 21.49 -22.79
CA MET A 99 -48.84 21.25 -22.21
C MET A 99 -48.28 19.87 -22.59
N THR A 100 -46.95 19.75 -22.64
CA THR A 100 -46.24 18.48 -22.93
C THR A 100 -45.82 17.71 -21.67
N SER A 101 -45.99 18.31 -20.50
CA SER A 101 -45.70 17.74 -19.18
C SER A 101 -46.59 18.41 -18.13
N TYR A 102 -46.86 17.72 -17.02
CA TYR A 102 -47.53 18.30 -15.87
C TYR A 102 -46.50 19.13 -15.06
N PRO A 103 -46.68 20.45 -14.89
CA PRO A 103 -45.77 21.29 -14.11
C PRO A 103 -46.09 21.17 -12.62
N LEU A 104 -45.05 21.03 -11.81
CA LEU A 104 -45.11 20.98 -10.35
C LEU A 104 -44.06 21.95 -9.79
N THR A 105 -44.49 23.16 -9.46
CA THR A 105 -43.62 24.22 -8.95
C THR A 105 -43.94 24.45 -7.48
N ILE A 106 -42.92 24.50 -6.63
CA ILE A 106 -43.09 24.82 -5.20
C ILE A 106 -43.56 26.27 -5.08
N SER A 107 -44.64 26.48 -4.32
CA SER A 107 -45.27 27.79 -4.18
C SER A 107 -44.37 28.76 -3.40
N ASN A 108 -44.31 30.00 -3.88
CA ASN A 108 -43.65 31.12 -3.18
C ASN A 108 -44.66 32.04 -2.48
N GLU A 109 -45.95 31.65 -2.43
CA GLU A 109 -46.98 32.43 -1.74
C GLU A 109 -46.69 32.46 -0.23
N PRO A 110 -46.89 33.60 0.47
CA PRO A 110 -46.57 33.72 1.89
C PRO A 110 -47.30 32.71 2.80
N ASP A 111 -48.52 32.32 2.42
CA ASP A 111 -49.36 31.38 3.17
C ASP A 111 -49.15 29.91 2.75
N ALA A 112 -48.25 29.63 1.79
CA ALA A 112 -48.00 28.27 1.33
C ALA A 112 -47.30 27.42 2.42
N PRO A 113 -47.76 26.18 2.67
CA PRO A 113 -47.12 25.30 3.64
C PRO A 113 -45.68 24.95 3.23
N ALA A 114 -44.74 25.12 4.16
CA ALA A 114 -43.33 24.86 3.92
C ALA A 114 -43.01 23.36 3.88
N LEU A 115 -42.21 22.95 2.91
CA LEU A 115 -41.75 21.58 2.76
C LEU A 115 -40.52 21.32 3.64
N VAL A 116 -40.73 20.67 4.79
CA VAL A 116 -39.70 20.39 5.80
C VAL A 116 -39.22 18.94 5.71
N LEU A 117 -37.91 18.74 5.78
CA LEU A 117 -37.27 17.43 5.87
C LEU A 117 -37.02 17.08 7.33
N ASP A 118 -37.94 16.33 7.94
CA ASP A 118 -37.92 16.03 9.37
C ASP A 118 -36.65 15.30 9.82
N GLN A 119 -36.09 14.42 8.97
CA GLN A 119 -34.81 13.76 9.23
C GLN A 119 -33.69 14.76 9.50
N LEU A 120 -33.61 15.86 8.75
CA LEU A 120 -32.59 16.88 8.93
C LEU A 120 -32.85 17.74 10.17
N SER A 121 -34.12 17.95 10.53
CA SER A 121 -34.50 18.59 11.80
C SER A 121 -34.05 17.75 13.00
N SER A 122 -34.22 16.42 12.93
CA SER A 122 -33.73 15.48 13.95
C SER A 122 -32.21 15.45 14.04
N VAL A 123 -31.50 15.43 12.90
CA VAL A 123 -30.03 15.53 12.88
C VAL A 123 -29.56 16.80 13.58
N ARG A 124 -30.18 17.95 13.31
CA ARG A 124 -29.84 19.21 13.96
C ARG A 124 -30.08 19.18 15.48
N ALA A 125 -31.19 18.58 15.92
CA ALA A 125 -31.48 18.43 17.35
C ALA A 125 -30.45 17.54 18.05
N LEU A 126 -30.05 16.42 17.42
CA LEU A 126 -29.04 15.51 17.94
C LEU A 126 -27.64 16.14 17.99
N LEU A 127 -27.29 16.95 16.99
CA LEU A 127 -26.03 17.72 16.99
C LEU A 127 -25.98 18.71 18.15
N ASN A 128 -27.07 19.45 18.38
CA ASN A 128 -27.16 20.36 19.53
C ASN A 128 -27.06 19.59 20.86
N ALA A 129 -27.72 18.44 20.98
CA ALA A 129 -27.59 17.59 22.16
C ALA A 129 -26.15 17.08 22.35
N CYS A 130 -25.41 16.78 21.28
CA CYS A 130 -23.98 16.45 21.38
C CYS A 130 -23.17 17.64 21.89
N LEU A 131 -23.41 18.86 21.36
CA LEU A 131 -22.72 20.06 21.81
C LEU A 131 -23.00 20.35 23.30
N ASP A 132 -24.25 20.22 23.75
CA ASP A 132 -24.63 20.37 25.15
C ASP A 132 -23.90 19.38 26.06
N VAL A 133 -23.74 18.12 25.61
CA VAL A 133 -23.00 17.08 26.34
C VAL A 133 -21.52 17.40 26.41
N VAL A 134 -20.92 17.89 25.33
CA VAL A 134 -19.50 18.32 25.34
C VAL A 134 -19.31 19.52 26.27
N ASP A 135 -20.21 20.50 26.24
CA ASP A 135 -20.15 21.67 27.13
C ASP A 135 -20.34 21.29 28.61
N ALA A 136 -21.25 20.36 28.89
CA ALA A 136 -21.38 19.78 30.23
C ALA A 136 -20.11 19.04 30.67
N SER A 137 -19.43 18.35 29.76
CA SER A 137 -18.22 17.57 30.03
C SER A 137 -16.95 18.42 30.19
N THR A 138 -16.98 19.67 29.71
CA THR A 138 -15.82 20.57 29.68
C THR A 138 -15.93 21.70 30.70
N TRP A 139 -17.13 22.22 30.97
CA TRP A 139 -17.31 23.44 31.79
C TRP A 139 -18.24 23.28 33.00
N ALA A 140 -19.29 22.47 32.92
CA ALA A 140 -20.34 22.44 33.95
C ALA A 140 -20.30 21.22 34.90
N GLY A 141 -19.65 20.12 34.49
CA GLY A 141 -19.62 18.85 35.21
C GLY A 141 -18.33 18.56 35.97
N ASP A 142 -18.27 17.38 36.59
CA ASP A 142 -17.09 16.91 37.33
C ASP A 142 -16.06 16.30 36.37
N ILE A 143 -15.17 17.16 35.85
CA ILE A 143 -14.15 16.80 34.86
C ILE A 143 -13.13 15.78 35.36
N LYS A 144 -12.98 15.63 36.69
CA LYS A 144 -12.05 14.69 37.33
C LYS A 144 -12.69 13.35 37.66
N ASN A 145 -13.99 13.19 37.41
CA ASN A 145 -14.72 11.97 37.72
C ASN A 145 -14.82 11.05 36.49
N PRO A 146 -14.14 9.89 36.50
CA PRO A 146 -14.11 9.00 35.34
C PRO A 146 -15.48 8.39 35.00
N ASN A 147 -16.34 8.17 36.00
CA ASN A 147 -17.69 7.65 35.76
C ASN A 147 -18.58 8.69 35.09
N PHE A 148 -18.44 9.95 35.49
CA PHE A 148 -19.13 11.07 34.86
C PHE A 148 -18.71 11.18 33.38
N ILE A 149 -17.41 11.26 33.10
CA ILE A 149 -16.88 11.39 31.72
C ILE A 149 -17.25 10.17 30.86
N ALA A 150 -17.12 8.94 31.39
CA ALA A 150 -17.54 7.73 30.68
C ALA A 150 -19.04 7.74 30.34
N GLY A 151 -19.87 8.26 31.25
CA GLY A 151 -21.30 8.48 31.02
C GLY A 151 -21.57 9.47 29.88
N GLN A 152 -20.87 10.60 29.87
CA GLN A 152 -21.00 11.62 28.82
C GLN A 152 -20.55 11.08 27.45
N LEU A 153 -19.42 10.38 27.38
CA LEU A 153 -18.93 9.77 26.13
C LEU A 153 -19.91 8.72 25.56
N ARG A 154 -20.61 7.97 26.42
CA ARG A 154 -21.68 7.05 25.98
C ARG A 154 -22.86 7.81 25.38
N LEU A 155 -23.27 8.91 26.02
CA LEU A 155 -24.39 9.73 25.53
C LEU A 155 -24.05 10.38 24.17
N LEU A 156 -22.81 10.86 23.99
CA LEU A 156 -22.33 11.36 22.70
C LEU A 156 -22.36 10.29 21.60
N ASP A 157 -21.88 9.07 21.91
CA ASP A 157 -21.89 7.96 20.95
C ASP A 157 -23.30 7.62 20.46
N VAL A 158 -24.26 7.55 21.39
CA VAL A 158 -25.68 7.27 21.05
C VAL A 158 -26.25 8.38 20.15
N ASN A 159 -26.04 9.65 20.51
CA ASN A 159 -26.56 10.78 19.73
C ASN A 159 -25.94 10.84 18.32
N LEU A 160 -24.62 10.62 18.20
CA LEU A 160 -23.92 10.58 16.92
C LEU A 160 -24.39 9.41 16.03
N GLN A 161 -24.58 8.22 16.62
CA GLN A 161 -25.11 7.06 15.90
C GLN A 161 -26.51 7.34 15.35
N GLN A 162 -27.39 7.97 16.15
CA GLN A 162 -28.72 8.36 15.70
C GLN A 162 -28.68 9.42 14.60
N ALA A 163 -27.81 10.43 14.70
CA ALA A 163 -27.66 11.47 13.68
C ALA A 163 -27.18 10.89 12.35
N LYS A 164 -26.20 9.99 12.41
CA LYS A 164 -25.71 9.23 11.25
C LYS A 164 -26.81 8.37 10.64
N ALA A 165 -27.55 7.62 11.46
CA ALA A 165 -28.64 6.78 10.99
C ALA A 165 -29.73 7.60 10.27
N ALA A 166 -30.09 8.77 10.80
CA ALA A 166 -31.05 9.67 10.18
C ALA A 166 -30.62 10.14 8.78
N LEU A 167 -29.32 10.43 8.56
CA LEU A 167 -28.78 10.78 7.23
C LEU A 167 -28.69 9.58 6.28
N LYS A 168 -28.62 8.35 6.78
CA LYS A 168 -28.60 7.14 5.96
C LYS A 168 -29.98 6.67 5.50
N GLY A 169 -31.06 7.19 6.08
CA GLY A 169 -32.43 6.74 5.77
C GLY A 169 -33.23 6.28 6.99
N GLY A 170 -32.62 6.21 8.18
CA GLY A 170 -33.21 5.67 9.40
C GLY A 170 -33.31 4.14 9.39
N THR A 171 -33.82 3.56 10.48
CA THR A 171 -34.26 2.16 10.53
C THR A 171 -35.74 2.07 10.14
N GLU A 172 -36.14 1.05 9.36
CA GLU A 172 -37.54 0.85 8.89
C GLU A 172 -38.59 0.93 10.01
N SER A 173 -38.20 0.65 11.25
CA SER A 173 -39.04 0.72 12.45
C SER A 173 -39.40 2.14 12.92
N GLN A 174 -38.77 3.19 12.40
CA GLN A 174 -39.00 4.59 12.81
C GLN A 174 -39.69 5.45 11.75
N GLN A 175 -39.80 5.01 10.49
CA GLN A 175 -40.52 5.73 9.46
C GLN A 175 -42.02 5.40 9.49
N LEU A 176 -42.85 6.42 9.66
CA LEU A 176 -44.28 6.29 9.43
C LEU A 176 -44.52 5.90 7.97
N PRO A 177 -45.53 5.05 7.67
CA PRO A 177 -45.88 4.74 6.29
C PRO A 177 -46.12 6.03 5.48
N TRP A 178 -45.63 6.09 4.25
CA TRP A 178 -45.65 7.28 3.40
C TRP A 178 -47.07 7.88 3.23
N TYR A 179 -48.10 7.04 3.23
CA TYR A 179 -49.51 7.45 3.12
C TYR A 179 -50.07 8.12 4.39
N LYS A 180 -49.31 8.15 5.50
CA LYS A 180 -49.66 8.89 6.73
C LYS A 180 -49.04 10.28 6.78
N ASN A 181 -47.98 10.55 6.02
CA ASN A 181 -47.32 11.85 5.97
C ASN A 181 -47.57 12.53 4.62
N VAL A 182 -48.80 13.03 4.45
CA VAL A 182 -49.27 13.60 3.18
C VAL A 182 -48.86 15.06 3.08
N VAL A 183 -48.16 15.43 2.00
CA VAL A 183 -47.82 16.82 1.68
C VAL A 183 -49.09 17.60 1.33
N ASP A 184 -49.20 18.82 1.84
CA ASP A 184 -50.33 19.71 1.57
C ASP A 184 -50.38 20.08 0.08
N GLU A 185 -51.57 20.06 -0.52
CA GLU A 185 -51.75 20.33 -1.95
C GLU A 185 -51.31 21.76 -2.31
N ASN A 186 -51.46 22.70 -1.38
CA ASN A 186 -51.13 24.12 -1.56
C ASN A 186 -49.63 24.42 -1.42
N THR A 187 -48.79 23.42 -1.10
CA THR A 187 -47.33 23.55 -1.20
C THR A 187 -46.88 23.79 -2.64
N PHE A 188 -47.72 23.47 -3.64
CA PHE A 188 -47.41 23.61 -5.06
C PHE A 188 -48.35 24.58 -5.78
N THR A 189 -47.84 25.19 -6.85
CA THR A 189 -48.61 26.04 -7.77
C THR A 189 -48.36 25.56 -9.21
N PRO A 190 -49.35 24.97 -9.91
CA PRO A 190 -50.71 24.66 -9.43
C PRO A 190 -50.73 23.60 -8.30
N PRO A 191 -51.82 23.50 -7.52
CA PRO A 191 -51.92 22.55 -6.41
C PRO A 191 -51.65 21.10 -6.81
N LEU A 192 -51.05 20.31 -5.91
CA LEU A 192 -50.76 18.89 -6.14
C LEU A 192 -52.04 18.13 -6.48
N PRO A 193 -52.08 17.31 -7.55
CA PRO A 193 -53.24 16.49 -7.85
C PRO A 193 -53.65 15.59 -6.67
N PRO A 194 -54.96 15.39 -6.43
CA PRO A 194 -55.44 14.63 -5.27
C PRO A 194 -55.05 13.14 -5.32
N ASN A 195 -54.73 12.63 -6.50
CA ASN A 195 -54.30 11.26 -6.77
C ASN A 195 -52.77 11.12 -6.93
N VAL A 196 -51.98 12.11 -6.50
CA VAL A 196 -50.51 12.04 -6.54
C VAL A 196 -49.96 12.18 -5.14
N SER A 197 -49.08 11.26 -4.76
CA SER A 197 -48.26 11.38 -3.55
C SER A 197 -46.88 11.89 -3.93
N PHE A 198 -46.46 12.96 -3.24
CA PHE A 198 -45.14 13.55 -3.34
C PHE A 198 -44.42 13.35 -2.01
N HIS A 199 -43.32 12.61 -1.99
CA HIS A 199 -42.55 12.34 -0.78
C HIS A 199 -41.06 12.62 -1.01
N LEU A 200 -40.45 13.43 -0.15
CA LEU A 200 -39.01 13.67 -0.13
C LEU A 200 -38.43 13.14 1.18
N CYS A 201 -37.36 12.38 1.08
CA CYS A 201 -36.60 11.89 2.23
C CYS A 201 -35.10 11.96 1.96
N ILE A 202 -34.31 11.71 3.00
CA ILE A 202 -32.86 11.59 2.92
C ILE A 202 -32.48 10.13 3.07
N SER A 203 -31.67 9.61 2.14
CA SER A 203 -31.11 8.25 2.19
C SER A 203 -29.66 8.33 1.74
N ASP A 204 -28.74 7.70 2.46
CA ASP A 204 -27.29 7.77 2.20
C ASP A 204 -26.77 9.17 1.87
N ALA A 205 -27.24 10.17 2.63
CA ALA A 205 -26.93 11.59 2.44
C ALA A 205 -27.25 12.17 1.04
N ALA A 206 -28.15 11.52 0.31
CA ALA A 206 -28.78 12.02 -0.90
C ALA A 206 -30.25 12.41 -0.63
N LEU A 207 -30.76 13.38 -1.39
CA LEU A 207 -32.17 13.68 -1.42
C LEU A 207 -32.87 12.69 -2.37
N VAL A 208 -33.83 11.95 -1.84
CA VAL A 208 -34.63 10.99 -2.59
C VAL A 208 -36.04 11.54 -2.75
N LEU A 209 -36.50 11.66 -4.00
CA LEU A 209 -37.87 11.92 -4.36
C LEU A 209 -38.56 10.61 -4.71
N GLU A 210 -39.67 10.33 -4.05
CA GLU A 210 -40.61 9.27 -4.41
C GLU A 210 -41.95 9.87 -4.81
N LEU A 211 -42.32 9.65 -6.07
CA LEU A 211 -43.61 10.04 -6.63
C LEU A 211 -44.45 8.79 -6.84
N ARG A 212 -45.71 8.84 -6.41
CA ARG A 212 -46.69 7.78 -6.65
C ARG A 212 -47.95 8.37 -7.27
N THR A 213 -48.47 7.76 -8.33
CA THR A 213 -49.83 8.04 -8.81
C THR A 213 -50.77 6.98 -8.28
N LEU A 214 -51.96 7.41 -7.89
CA LEU A 214 -52.91 6.60 -7.13
C LEU A 214 -54.20 6.40 -7.93
N GLU A 215 -54.79 5.22 -7.79
CA GLU A 215 -56.16 4.94 -8.18
C GLU A 215 -57.05 4.95 -6.95
N LEU A 216 -57.89 5.98 -6.83
CA LEU A 216 -58.85 6.11 -5.74
C LEU A 216 -60.08 5.25 -6.03
N GLN A 217 -60.44 4.36 -5.10
CA GLN A 217 -61.68 3.61 -5.19
C GLN A 217 -62.83 4.46 -4.67
N THR A 218 -63.82 4.72 -5.53
CA THR A 218 -65.06 5.38 -5.11
C THR A 218 -65.91 4.38 -4.32
N ALA A 219 -66.32 4.77 -3.11
CA ALA A 219 -67.29 4.02 -2.32
C ALA A 219 -68.63 3.97 -3.09
N GLY A 220 -68.87 2.90 -3.84
CA GLY A 220 -70.09 2.74 -4.63
C GLY A 220 -70.10 1.65 -5.70
N HIS A 221 -68.97 1.05 -6.06
CA HIS A 221 -68.94 -0.09 -7.00
C HIS A 221 -68.26 -1.31 -6.38
N ALA A 222 -68.93 -1.91 -5.41
CA ALA A 222 -68.80 -3.34 -5.18
C ALA A 222 -69.48 -4.07 -6.36
N GLU A 223 -68.80 -5.09 -6.89
CA GLU A 223 -69.28 -6.07 -7.87
C GLU A 223 -69.50 -5.58 -9.32
N ALA A 224 -68.45 -5.66 -10.13
CA ALA A 224 -68.47 -6.40 -11.40
C ALA A 224 -67.13 -6.20 -12.15
N GLN A 225 -66.13 -7.04 -11.87
CA GLN A 225 -65.07 -7.37 -12.84
C GLN A 225 -64.19 -8.52 -12.31
N SER A 226 -64.78 -9.70 -12.17
CA SER A 226 -64.03 -10.93 -12.48
C SER A 226 -64.66 -11.47 -13.75
N SER A 227 -63.82 -11.87 -14.71
CA SER A 227 -64.23 -12.55 -15.96
C SER A 227 -64.54 -11.68 -17.20
N PHE A 228 -63.82 -10.59 -17.52
CA PHE A 228 -63.70 -10.11 -18.91
C PHE A 228 -62.51 -9.15 -19.10
N SER A 229 -61.28 -9.67 -19.21
CA SER A 229 -60.15 -8.91 -19.80
C SER A 229 -58.99 -9.81 -20.26
N ILE A 230 -59.28 -10.83 -21.08
CA ILE A 230 -58.30 -11.41 -22.02
C ILE A 230 -58.52 -10.86 -23.45
N LEU A 231 -59.57 -10.07 -23.69
CA LEU A 231 -59.89 -9.47 -24.99
C LEU A 231 -59.68 -7.94 -25.07
N GLY A 232 -58.97 -7.33 -24.11
CA GLY A 232 -58.70 -5.88 -24.06
C GLY A 232 -57.28 -5.45 -24.48
N PHE A 233 -56.42 -6.39 -24.87
CA PHE A 233 -55.05 -6.07 -25.33
C PHE A 233 -54.97 -5.72 -26.84
N ALA A 234 -56.10 -5.71 -27.55
CA ALA A 234 -56.16 -5.38 -28.98
C ALA A 234 -56.40 -3.88 -29.28
N LEU A 235 -56.55 -3.03 -28.25
CA LEU A 235 -56.70 -1.58 -28.40
C LEU A 235 -55.80 -0.84 -27.40
N GLY A 236 -54.48 -1.00 -27.53
CA GLY A 236 -53.50 -0.01 -27.04
C GLY A 236 -53.42 0.29 -25.53
N ALA A 237 -53.90 -0.58 -24.64
CA ALA A 237 -53.75 -0.37 -23.19
C ALA A 237 -52.30 -0.63 -22.72
N SER A 238 -51.73 0.33 -21.97
CA SER A 238 -50.39 0.26 -21.39
C SER A 238 -50.28 -0.89 -20.38
N ARG A 239 -49.23 -1.72 -20.49
CA ARG A 239 -48.90 -2.76 -19.50
C ARG A 239 -48.73 -2.13 -18.10
N PRO A 240 -49.17 -2.78 -17.01
CA PRO A 240 -48.85 -2.33 -15.66
C PRO A 240 -47.33 -2.33 -15.47
N GLN A 241 -46.79 -1.24 -14.91
CA GLN A 241 -45.37 -1.14 -14.60
C GLN A 241 -45.10 -1.93 -13.32
N ASN A 242 -44.16 -2.88 -13.36
CA ASN A 242 -43.77 -3.66 -12.18
C ASN A 242 -43.11 -2.74 -11.14
N HIS A 243 -43.77 -2.53 -10.01
CA HIS A 243 -43.17 -1.99 -8.79
C HIS A 243 -43.53 -2.87 -7.58
N ASP A 244 -42.83 -2.67 -6.47
CA ASP A 244 -42.96 -3.42 -5.21
C ASP A 244 -44.34 -3.28 -4.54
N GLU A 245 -45.05 -2.18 -4.81
CA GLU A 245 -46.33 -1.81 -4.16
C GLU A 245 -47.60 -2.07 -5.02
N VAL A 246 -47.54 -2.85 -6.11
CA VAL A 246 -48.65 -2.99 -7.11
C VAL A 246 -49.92 -3.61 -6.53
N ASP A 247 -49.80 -4.50 -5.54
CA ASP A 247 -50.93 -5.27 -4.99
C ASP A 247 -51.43 -4.74 -3.62
N GLU A 248 -50.83 -3.68 -3.09
CA GLU A 248 -51.18 -3.14 -1.77
C GLU A 248 -52.34 -2.13 -1.86
N ILE A 249 -53.27 -2.21 -0.90
CA ILE A 249 -54.35 -1.23 -0.70
C ILE A 249 -54.04 -0.44 0.56
N PHE A 250 -54.09 0.88 0.46
CA PHE A 250 -53.85 1.81 1.56
C PHE A 250 -54.95 2.86 1.63
N THR A 251 -55.16 3.40 2.82
CA THR A 251 -56.11 4.51 3.04
C THR A 251 -55.43 5.82 2.71
N TRP A 252 -55.86 6.48 1.62
CA TRP A 252 -55.39 7.78 1.17
C TRP A 252 -56.49 8.82 1.34
N LYS A 253 -56.26 9.84 2.19
CA LYS A 253 -57.25 10.91 2.48
C LYS A 253 -58.66 10.39 2.79
N GLY A 254 -58.75 9.24 3.46
CA GLY A 254 -60.01 8.60 3.86
C GLY A 254 -60.67 7.70 2.81
N GLN A 255 -60.01 7.42 1.68
CA GLN A 255 -60.47 6.50 0.64
C GLN A 255 -59.46 5.38 0.42
N ASP A 256 -59.93 4.19 -0.01
CA ASP A 256 -59.03 3.11 -0.40
C ASP A 256 -58.38 3.44 -1.74
N ALA A 257 -57.07 3.28 -1.80
CA ALA A 257 -56.28 3.59 -2.97
C ALA A 257 -55.25 2.50 -3.27
N LYS A 258 -54.89 2.38 -4.56
CA LYS A 258 -53.81 1.53 -5.05
C LYS A 258 -52.78 2.36 -5.80
N VAL A 259 -51.50 2.00 -5.72
CA VAL A 259 -50.45 2.68 -6.50
C VAL A 259 -50.49 2.16 -7.94
N LYS A 260 -50.55 3.09 -8.91
CA LYS A 260 -50.54 2.78 -10.35
C LYS A 260 -49.14 2.91 -10.96
N GLU A 261 -48.37 3.87 -10.50
CA GLU A 261 -47.02 4.15 -10.99
C GLU A 261 -46.21 4.73 -9.83
N LYS A 262 -45.00 4.20 -9.61
CA LYS A 262 -44.05 4.67 -8.59
C LYS A 262 -42.74 5.05 -9.27
N ILE A 263 -42.24 6.26 -9.02
CA ILE A 263 -40.96 6.75 -9.53
C ILE A 263 -40.10 7.20 -8.35
N ARG A 264 -38.87 6.70 -8.30
CA ARG A 264 -37.84 7.10 -7.35
C ARG A 264 -36.71 7.81 -8.08
N VAL A 265 -36.37 9.02 -7.65
CA VAL A 265 -35.25 9.83 -8.16
C VAL A 265 -34.35 10.17 -7.00
N GLU A 266 -33.05 9.99 -7.18
CA GLU A 266 -32.05 10.29 -6.16
C GLU A 266 -31.10 11.37 -6.66
N SER A 267 -30.82 12.34 -5.79
CA SER A 267 -29.95 13.48 -6.07
C SER A 267 -28.97 13.65 -4.92
N SER A 268 -27.69 13.41 -5.19
CA SER A 268 -26.63 13.57 -4.19
C SER A 268 -26.52 15.02 -3.73
N ASP A 269 -26.46 15.23 -2.41
CA ASP A 269 -26.24 16.55 -1.81
C ASP A 269 -24.84 16.63 -1.20
N PRO A 270 -23.90 17.37 -1.82
CA PRO A 270 -22.52 17.45 -1.34
C PRO A 270 -22.38 17.91 0.11
N ILE A 271 -23.29 18.76 0.60
CA ILE A 271 -23.26 19.26 1.98
C ILE A 271 -23.61 18.13 2.95
N LEU A 272 -24.64 17.34 2.65
CA LEU A 272 -25.04 16.21 3.49
C LEU A 272 -24.00 15.08 3.44
N MET A 273 -23.36 14.85 2.29
CA MET A 273 -22.27 13.88 2.15
C MET A 273 -21.08 14.26 3.05
N MET A 274 -20.71 15.55 3.05
CA MET A 274 -19.64 16.06 3.91
C MET A 274 -20.01 15.96 5.39
N ALA A 275 -21.26 16.28 5.76
CA ALA A 275 -21.76 16.11 7.11
C ALA A 275 -21.71 14.65 7.58
N LEU A 276 -22.14 13.71 6.74
CA LEU A 276 -22.10 12.27 7.04
C LEU A 276 -20.66 11.77 7.23
N ALA A 277 -19.73 12.18 6.36
CA ALA A 277 -18.32 11.81 6.47
C ALA A 277 -17.69 12.31 7.78
N LYS A 278 -17.96 13.56 8.17
CA LYS A 278 -17.49 14.13 9.44
C LYS A 278 -18.09 13.40 10.64
N LEU A 279 -19.39 13.11 10.64
CA LEU A 279 -20.04 12.34 11.71
C LEU A 279 -19.41 10.95 11.91
N ILE A 280 -19.05 10.25 10.83
CA ILE A 280 -18.34 8.95 10.89
C ILE A 280 -16.95 9.11 11.54
N SER A 281 -16.24 10.18 11.23
CA SER A 281 -14.94 10.47 11.86
C SER A 281 -15.07 10.75 13.36
N LEU A 282 -16.05 11.58 13.75
CA LEU A 282 -16.30 11.91 15.16
C LEU A 282 -16.67 10.69 15.98
N GLU A 283 -17.52 9.80 15.46
CA GLU A 283 -17.90 8.54 16.10
C GLU A 283 -16.67 7.66 16.40
N ARG A 284 -15.71 7.57 15.46
CA ARG A 284 -14.47 6.80 15.67
C ARG A 284 -13.63 7.39 16.81
N THR A 285 -13.49 8.71 16.85
CA THR A 285 -12.76 9.39 17.94
C THR A 285 -13.41 9.11 19.30
N ILE A 286 -14.74 9.14 19.38
CA ILE A 286 -15.46 8.80 20.61
C ILE A 286 -15.31 7.33 20.99
N ALA A 287 -15.33 6.42 20.02
CA ALA A 287 -15.12 5.00 20.28
C ALA A 287 -13.72 4.72 20.88
N LEU A 288 -12.68 5.43 20.41
CA LEU A 288 -11.33 5.34 20.97
C LEU A 288 -11.27 5.92 22.39
N ALA A 289 -11.85 7.09 22.61
CA ALA A 289 -11.92 7.72 23.93
C ALA A 289 -12.63 6.82 24.96
N ARG A 290 -13.73 6.16 24.54
CA ARG A 290 -14.47 5.21 25.39
C ARG A 290 -13.67 3.97 25.76
N ARG A 291 -12.88 3.41 24.83
CA ARG A 291 -11.97 2.30 25.12
C ARG A 291 -10.89 2.70 26.13
N GLY A 292 -10.45 3.95 26.12
CA GLY A 292 -9.47 4.45 27.08
C GLY A 292 -9.95 4.43 28.54
N LEU A 293 -11.26 4.62 28.76
CA LEU A 293 -11.92 4.74 30.07
C LEU A 293 -12.68 3.48 30.52
N ASP A 294 -12.34 2.31 29.97
CA ASP A 294 -13.16 1.08 30.03
C ASP A 294 -13.85 0.84 31.38
N THR A 295 -15.19 0.90 31.38
CA THR A 295 -16.04 0.72 32.57
C THR A 295 -16.72 -0.63 32.50
N ASN A 296 -16.77 -1.37 33.61
CA ASN A 296 -17.47 -2.66 33.68
C ASN A 296 -18.97 -2.54 33.33
N GLN A 297 -19.65 -3.67 33.12
CA GLN A 297 -21.07 -3.73 32.69
C GLN A 297 -22.06 -2.96 33.61
N SER A 298 -21.65 -2.58 34.83
CA SER A 298 -22.41 -1.74 35.77
C SER A 298 -22.18 -0.22 35.62
N GLY A 299 -21.35 0.21 34.66
CA GLY A 299 -21.05 1.63 34.40
C GLY A 299 -20.06 2.28 35.36
N VAL A 300 -19.38 1.47 36.20
CA VAL A 300 -18.35 1.91 37.16
C VAL A 300 -16.96 1.63 36.58
N PHE A 301 -16.09 2.65 36.62
CA PHE A 301 -14.67 2.57 36.27
C PHE A 301 -13.96 1.60 37.23
N ASP A 302 -13.32 0.59 36.66
CA ASP A 302 -12.52 -0.39 37.40
C ASP A 302 -11.06 -0.24 36.97
N PRO A 303 -10.17 0.35 37.80
CA PRO A 303 -8.76 0.50 37.45
C PRO A 303 -8.05 -0.86 37.28
N ARG A 304 -8.62 -1.96 37.77
CA ARG A 304 -8.06 -3.31 37.67
C ARG A 304 -8.60 -4.10 36.47
N SER A 305 -9.65 -3.65 35.79
CA SER A 305 -10.06 -4.25 34.51
C SER A 305 -9.00 -4.03 33.43
N ARG A 306 -8.23 -2.92 33.53
CA ARG A 306 -7.01 -2.67 32.74
C ARG A 306 -5.92 -3.75 32.91
N GLN A 307 -5.89 -4.50 34.02
CA GLN A 307 -4.91 -5.58 34.22
C GLN A 307 -5.24 -6.86 33.44
N LEU A 308 -6.41 -6.95 32.78
CA LEU A 308 -6.77 -8.12 31.96
C LEU A 308 -6.74 -7.88 30.45
N GLU A 309 -6.63 -6.64 30.00
CA GLU A 309 -6.32 -6.31 28.60
C GLU A 309 -5.36 -5.11 28.55
N ALA A 310 -4.08 -5.36 28.88
CA ALA A 310 -3.04 -4.44 28.45
C ALA A 310 -3.16 -4.28 26.92
N PRO A 311 -3.20 -3.05 26.36
CA PRO A 311 -2.96 -2.91 24.93
C PRO A 311 -1.64 -3.62 24.64
N PRO A 312 -1.52 -4.39 23.55
CA PRO A 312 -0.24 -4.98 23.22
C PRO A 312 0.73 -3.81 23.12
N ASP A 313 1.68 -3.77 24.06
CA ASP A 313 2.94 -3.04 23.94
C ASP A 313 3.30 -3.11 22.45
N PRO A 314 3.41 -1.98 21.71
CA PRO A 314 3.58 -2.03 20.26
C PRO A 314 4.72 -3.00 20.01
N MET A 315 4.38 -4.20 19.53
CA MET A 315 5.29 -5.34 19.66
C MET A 315 6.51 -4.94 18.87
N ALA A 316 7.60 -4.61 19.56
CA ALA A 316 8.87 -4.37 18.93
C ALA A 316 9.11 -5.63 18.07
N PRO A 317 9.17 -5.49 16.74
CA PRO A 317 9.26 -6.65 15.87
C PRO A 317 10.48 -7.46 16.30
N ALA A 318 10.31 -8.77 16.45
CA ALA A 318 11.40 -9.63 16.87
C ALA A 318 12.53 -9.53 15.84
N LEU A 319 13.76 -9.33 16.31
CA LEU A 319 14.94 -9.37 15.44
C LEU A 319 15.07 -10.78 14.84
N LEU A 320 15.03 -10.88 13.52
CA LEU A 320 15.30 -12.12 12.80
C LEU A 320 16.80 -12.19 12.51
N THR A 321 17.46 -13.19 13.09
CA THR A 321 18.89 -13.45 12.86
C THR A 321 19.10 -14.85 12.28
N ALA A 322 20.12 -14.99 11.44
CA ALA A 322 20.69 -16.27 11.07
C ALA A 322 21.92 -16.51 11.96
N VAL A 323 22.06 -17.75 12.47
CA VAL A 323 23.17 -18.15 13.34
C VAL A 323 23.87 -19.32 12.67
N ASP A 324 25.16 -19.17 12.39
CA ASP A 324 26.00 -20.32 12.06
C ASP A 324 26.16 -21.16 13.32
N SER A 325 25.66 -22.40 13.27
CA SER A 325 25.67 -23.32 14.41
C SER A 325 26.62 -24.50 14.18
N THR A 326 27.53 -24.37 13.22
CA THR A 326 28.54 -25.39 12.94
C THR A 326 29.35 -25.64 14.21
N ASP A 327 29.45 -26.93 14.58
CA ASP A 327 30.08 -27.44 15.80
C ASP A 327 29.46 -27.03 17.15
N HIS A 328 28.49 -26.12 17.20
CA HIS A 328 27.84 -25.69 18.45
C HIS A 328 27.33 -26.87 19.27
N VAL A 329 27.42 -26.78 20.60
CA VAL A 329 26.81 -27.76 21.50
C VAL A 329 25.41 -27.31 21.88
N HIS A 330 24.42 -28.12 21.51
CA HIS A 330 23.02 -27.88 21.83
C HIS A 330 22.54 -28.86 22.91
N ILE A 331 22.08 -28.35 24.05
CA ILE A 331 21.47 -29.19 25.09
C ILE A 331 19.97 -29.33 24.83
N ILE A 332 19.49 -30.56 24.72
CA ILE A 332 18.06 -30.86 24.56
C ILE A 332 17.55 -31.59 25.80
N ILE A 333 16.54 -31.02 26.47
CA ILE A 333 15.97 -31.54 27.71
C ILE A 333 14.58 -32.11 27.43
N GLY A 334 14.42 -33.41 27.65
CA GLY A 334 13.17 -34.17 27.47
C GLY A 334 13.30 -35.33 26.48
N SER A 335 12.36 -36.27 26.51
CA SER A 335 12.41 -37.53 25.75
C SER A 335 11.31 -37.70 24.69
N ASN A 336 10.52 -36.66 24.45
CA ASN A 336 9.32 -36.71 23.61
C ASN A 336 9.63 -36.53 22.09
N PRO A 337 8.64 -36.68 21.19
CA PRO A 337 8.87 -36.52 19.74
C PRO A 337 9.45 -35.15 19.36
N LEU A 338 9.11 -34.10 20.11
CA LEU A 338 9.61 -32.75 19.87
C LEU A 338 11.11 -32.65 20.20
N ALA A 339 11.59 -33.30 21.26
CA ALA A 339 13.03 -33.42 21.53
C ALA A 339 13.75 -34.07 20.34
N GLY A 340 13.18 -35.12 19.76
CA GLY A 340 13.70 -35.75 18.54
C GLY A 340 13.74 -34.82 17.33
N ALA A 341 12.75 -33.93 17.18
CA ALA A 341 12.77 -32.88 16.15
C ALA A 341 13.86 -31.83 16.41
N ARG A 342 14.13 -31.46 17.68
CA ARG A 342 15.23 -30.53 18.04
C ARG A 342 16.61 -31.14 17.82
N CYS A 343 16.79 -32.42 18.14
CA CYS A 343 18.02 -33.17 17.81
C CYS A 343 18.25 -33.16 16.30
N SER A 344 17.22 -33.53 15.53
CA SER A 344 17.29 -33.57 14.07
C SER A 344 17.69 -32.23 13.48
N ARG A 345 17.04 -31.15 13.93
CA ARG A 345 17.34 -29.80 13.43
C ARG A 345 18.73 -29.33 13.83
N SER A 346 19.22 -29.69 15.01
CA SER A 346 20.58 -29.35 15.44
C SER A 346 21.63 -30.00 14.54
N ILE A 347 21.42 -31.27 14.19
CA ILE A 347 22.33 -32.01 13.29
C ILE A 347 22.31 -31.42 11.88
N GLU A 348 21.12 -31.08 11.35
CA GLU A 348 20.98 -30.45 10.03
C GLU A 348 21.77 -29.14 9.88
N VAL A 349 21.97 -28.40 10.97
CA VAL A 349 22.71 -27.13 10.98
C VAL A 349 24.17 -27.28 11.44
N GLY A 350 24.67 -28.51 11.57
CA GLY A 350 26.06 -28.79 11.95
C GLY A 350 26.35 -28.75 13.46
N ALA A 351 25.33 -28.60 14.32
CA ALA A 351 25.50 -28.60 15.76
C ALA A 351 25.56 -30.04 16.33
N LYS A 352 26.19 -30.19 17.50
CA LYS A 352 26.35 -31.43 18.26
C LYS A 352 25.32 -31.49 19.39
N PRO A 353 24.18 -32.18 19.21
CA PRO A 353 23.16 -32.28 20.24
C PRO A 353 23.56 -33.22 21.38
N LYS A 354 23.42 -32.75 22.62
CA LYS A 354 23.50 -33.54 23.85
C LYS A 354 22.11 -33.61 24.49
N LEU A 355 21.57 -34.82 24.62
CA LEU A 355 20.25 -35.08 25.18
C LEU A 355 20.35 -35.31 26.70
N ILE A 356 19.57 -34.58 27.49
CA ILE A 356 19.42 -34.80 28.92
C ILE A 356 18.03 -35.41 29.19
N ALA A 357 18.03 -36.66 29.63
CA ALA A 357 16.84 -37.39 30.04
C ALA A 357 17.21 -38.44 31.09
N ALA A 358 16.27 -38.77 31.99
CA ALA A 358 16.47 -39.79 33.01
C ALA A 358 16.80 -41.16 32.38
N GLU A 359 17.57 -41.99 33.07
CA GLU A 359 18.03 -43.28 32.54
C GLU A 359 16.88 -44.26 32.27
N ASP A 360 15.78 -44.13 33.01
CA ASP A 360 14.53 -44.88 32.86
C ASP A 360 13.51 -44.19 31.92
N ALA A 361 13.87 -43.04 31.32
CA ALA A 361 12.96 -42.30 30.45
C ALA A 361 12.68 -43.07 29.16
N LEU A 362 11.40 -43.22 28.82
CA LEU A 362 10.99 -43.80 27.55
C LEU A 362 11.30 -42.82 26.41
N LEU A 363 12.40 -43.09 25.69
CA LEU A 363 12.86 -42.29 24.57
C LEU A 363 11.99 -42.55 23.33
N HIS A 364 11.59 -41.48 22.65
CA HIS A 364 10.94 -41.60 21.36
C HIS A 364 11.88 -42.24 20.31
N TYR A 365 11.36 -43.07 19.41
CA TYR A 365 12.16 -43.87 18.48
C TYR A 365 13.17 -43.04 17.66
N SER A 366 12.80 -41.82 17.26
CA SER A 366 13.66 -40.93 16.48
C SER A 366 14.90 -40.45 17.24
N ILE A 367 14.83 -40.42 18.57
CA ILE A 367 15.96 -40.09 19.45
C ILE A 367 16.85 -41.33 19.59
N SER A 368 16.25 -42.49 19.93
CA SER A 368 16.99 -43.75 20.12
C SER A 368 17.81 -44.11 18.88
N LYS A 369 17.22 -44.02 17.69
CA LYS A 369 17.91 -44.27 16.42
C LYS A 369 19.14 -43.37 16.22
N ARG A 370 19.07 -42.10 16.61
CA ARG A 370 20.19 -41.16 16.44
C ARG A 370 21.29 -41.36 17.48
N ILE A 371 20.93 -41.79 18.69
CA ILE A 371 21.91 -42.21 19.71
C ILE A 371 22.66 -43.46 19.21
N GLU A 372 21.96 -44.44 18.64
CA GLU A 372 22.57 -45.64 18.06
C GLU A 372 23.52 -45.32 16.89
N LEU A 373 23.19 -44.31 16.09
CA LEU A 373 24.04 -43.80 15.01
C LEU A 373 25.22 -42.93 15.50
N GLY A 374 25.30 -42.63 16.80
CA GLY A 374 26.33 -41.77 17.38
C GLY A 374 26.17 -40.27 17.08
N GLU A 375 25.03 -39.85 16.55
CA GLU A 375 24.75 -38.45 16.18
C GLU A 375 24.28 -37.59 17.36
N VAL A 376 23.75 -38.23 18.41
CA VAL A 376 23.25 -37.59 19.63
C VAL A 376 23.91 -38.25 20.84
N GLU A 377 24.54 -37.46 21.69
CA GLU A 377 25.10 -37.94 22.95
C GLU A 377 24.03 -37.91 24.04
N TRP A 378 23.79 -39.05 24.70
CA TRP A 378 22.82 -39.13 25.79
C TRP A 378 23.51 -38.96 27.15
N VAL A 379 23.26 -37.82 27.78
CA VAL A 379 23.64 -37.52 29.16
C VAL A 379 22.53 -38.03 30.08
N LYS A 380 22.74 -39.23 30.62
CA LYS A 380 21.77 -39.93 31.47
C LYS A 380 21.63 -39.24 32.83
N GLY A 381 20.40 -38.87 33.18
CA GLY A 381 20.06 -38.32 34.51
C GLY A 381 19.27 -37.00 34.44
N ALA A 382 19.17 -36.35 35.60
CA ALA A 382 18.57 -35.03 35.71
C ALA A 382 19.59 -33.93 35.37
N LEU A 383 19.10 -32.80 34.85
CA LEU A 383 19.93 -31.61 34.64
C LEU A 383 20.51 -31.13 35.97
N LYS A 384 21.84 -30.98 36.03
CA LYS A 384 22.55 -30.25 37.07
C LYS A 384 22.98 -28.90 36.51
N ASP A 385 22.90 -27.83 37.30
CA ASP A 385 23.18 -26.46 36.83
C ASP A 385 24.58 -26.31 36.22
N GLU A 386 25.58 -27.00 36.79
CA GLU A 386 26.98 -27.04 36.31
C GLU A 386 27.13 -27.62 34.89
N MET A 387 26.17 -28.41 34.41
CA MET A 387 26.21 -29.00 33.07
C MET A 387 26.17 -27.94 31.97
N LEU A 388 25.52 -26.79 32.23
CA LEU A 388 25.46 -25.69 31.26
C LEU A 388 26.80 -24.97 31.05
N THR A 389 27.76 -25.17 31.94
CA THR A 389 29.10 -24.56 31.91
C THR A 389 30.22 -25.59 31.79
N THR A 390 29.90 -26.88 31.63
CA THR A 390 30.90 -27.95 31.51
C THR A 390 30.73 -28.81 30.25
N LEU A 391 29.53 -28.84 29.66
CA LEU A 391 29.25 -29.64 28.48
C LEU A 391 29.43 -28.90 27.15
N GLY A 392 29.69 -27.59 27.18
CA GLY A 392 29.95 -26.79 25.99
C GLY A 392 31.33 -27.06 25.36
N ARG A 393 31.68 -26.26 24.36
CA ARG A 393 32.97 -26.39 23.66
C ARG A 393 34.09 -25.72 24.45
N GLU A 394 35.31 -26.20 24.26
CA GLU A 394 36.50 -25.62 24.87
C GLU A 394 36.73 -24.16 24.45
N GLU A 395 36.43 -23.81 23.19
CA GLU A 395 36.53 -22.44 22.64
C GLU A 395 35.68 -21.39 23.38
N VAL A 396 34.66 -21.84 24.12
CA VAL A 396 33.74 -20.99 24.89
C VAL A 396 33.74 -21.35 26.37
N ASP A 397 34.88 -21.82 26.88
CA ASP A 397 35.11 -22.18 28.29
C ASP A 397 34.10 -23.21 28.83
N GLY A 398 33.66 -24.14 28.00
CA GLY A 398 32.70 -25.19 28.38
C GLY A 398 31.26 -24.71 28.52
N VAL A 399 30.96 -23.44 28.19
CA VAL A 399 29.59 -22.91 28.19
C VAL A 399 28.82 -23.43 26.99
N VAL A 400 27.59 -23.90 27.24
CA VAL A 400 26.70 -24.43 26.20
C VAL A 400 26.18 -23.32 25.29
N ASP A 401 26.17 -23.56 23.97
CA ASP A 401 25.76 -22.56 22.97
C ASP A 401 24.23 -22.33 22.93
N ALA A 402 23.42 -23.37 23.15
CA ALA A 402 21.96 -23.24 23.22
C ALA A 402 21.27 -24.36 24.03
N VAL A 403 20.12 -24.05 24.63
CA VAL A 403 19.30 -24.98 25.41
C VAL A 403 17.88 -25.07 24.85
N PHE A 404 17.40 -26.28 24.60
CA PHE A 404 16.04 -26.58 24.14
C PHE A 404 15.29 -27.39 25.19
N VAL A 405 14.21 -26.83 25.73
CA VAL A 405 13.40 -27.47 26.78
C VAL A 405 12.06 -27.94 26.19
N THR A 406 11.84 -29.25 26.23
CA THR A 406 10.62 -29.90 25.72
C THR A 406 9.75 -30.52 26.82
N LEU A 407 10.04 -30.18 28.08
CA LEU A 407 9.31 -30.66 29.25
C LEU A 407 7.84 -30.19 29.26
N PRO A 408 6.90 -30.96 29.87
CA PRO A 408 5.49 -30.58 29.97
C PRO A 408 5.26 -29.23 30.67
N VAL A 409 4.20 -28.52 30.29
CA VAL A 409 3.93 -27.14 30.74
C VAL A 409 3.97 -26.98 32.27
N LYS A 410 3.44 -27.97 33.01
CA LYS A 410 3.35 -27.98 34.48
C LYS A 410 4.69 -28.28 35.19
N ASN A 411 5.76 -28.60 34.47
CA ASN A 411 7.02 -28.97 35.08
C ASN A 411 7.74 -27.72 35.65
N PRO A 412 8.00 -27.65 36.97
CA PRO A 412 8.59 -26.46 37.59
C PRO A 412 10.02 -26.16 37.13
N LEU A 413 10.74 -27.15 36.59
CA LEU A 413 12.10 -26.97 36.09
C LEU A 413 12.17 -25.99 34.91
N ARG A 414 11.08 -25.79 34.16
CA ARG A 414 11.07 -24.89 32.99
C ARG A 414 11.47 -23.46 33.37
N THR A 415 10.90 -22.95 34.47
CA THR A 415 11.19 -21.59 34.97
C THR A 415 12.61 -21.50 35.53
N HIS A 416 13.07 -22.52 36.26
CA HIS A 416 14.44 -22.60 36.78
C HIS A 416 15.47 -22.55 35.65
N ILE A 417 15.33 -23.42 34.65
CA ILE A 417 16.21 -23.49 33.48
C ILE A 417 16.23 -22.16 32.72
N SER A 418 15.06 -21.57 32.50
CA SER A 418 14.93 -20.26 31.83
C SER A 418 15.74 -19.17 32.55
N ASN A 419 15.59 -19.07 33.87
CA ASN A 419 16.28 -18.06 34.68
C ASN A 419 17.79 -18.30 34.73
N LEU A 420 18.21 -19.56 34.84
CA LEU A 420 19.62 -19.94 34.84
C LEU A 420 20.29 -19.60 33.51
N CYS A 421 19.67 -19.98 32.38
CA CYS A 421 20.18 -19.65 31.05
C CYS A 421 20.27 -18.14 30.84
N ARG A 422 19.27 -17.35 31.27
CA ARG A 422 19.32 -15.88 31.19
C ARG A 422 20.48 -15.28 31.97
N ARG A 423 20.72 -15.77 33.20
CA ARG A 423 21.86 -15.33 34.02
C ARG A 423 23.20 -15.61 33.34
N LEU A 424 23.33 -16.79 32.72
CA LEU A 424 24.53 -17.22 32.02
C LEU A 424 24.62 -16.69 30.58
N ARG A 425 23.62 -15.91 30.13
CA ARG A 425 23.48 -15.42 28.74
C ARG A 425 23.43 -16.53 27.68
N ILE A 426 22.95 -17.71 28.07
CA ILE A 426 22.76 -18.85 27.17
C ILE A 426 21.39 -18.71 26.47
N PRO A 427 21.32 -18.76 25.13
CA PRO A 427 20.07 -18.85 24.39
C PRO A 427 19.23 -20.06 24.84
N VAL A 428 17.98 -19.83 25.21
CA VAL A 428 17.05 -20.87 25.65
C VAL A 428 15.73 -20.80 24.90
N ASN A 429 15.30 -21.95 24.38
CA ASN A 429 13.97 -22.13 23.80
C ASN A 429 13.16 -23.10 24.65
N ILE A 430 12.04 -22.63 25.20
CA ILE A 430 11.10 -23.44 25.96
C ILE A 430 9.82 -23.59 25.16
N THR A 431 9.48 -24.85 24.86
CA THR A 431 8.30 -25.22 24.10
C THR A 431 7.03 -24.62 24.72
N ASP A 432 6.15 -24.06 23.89
CA ASP A 432 4.85 -23.48 24.27
C ASP A 432 4.92 -22.37 25.33
N SER A 433 6.07 -21.69 25.49
CA SER A 433 6.20 -20.56 26.42
C SER A 433 7.18 -19.51 25.90
N HIS A 434 6.63 -18.53 25.18
CA HIS A 434 7.39 -17.40 24.66
C HIS A 434 8.03 -16.58 25.78
N SER A 435 7.31 -16.33 26.89
CA SER A 435 7.81 -15.58 28.05
C SER A 435 9.00 -16.23 28.78
N LEU A 436 9.21 -17.54 28.60
CA LEU A 436 10.34 -18.28 29.18
C LEU A 436 11.47 -18.53 28.18
N SER A 437 11.29 -18.15 26.92
CA SER A 437 12.30 -18.30 25.88
C SER A 437 13.07 -16.99 25.70
N THR A 438 14.31 -17.08 25.22
CA THR A 438 15.08 -15.93 24.73
C THR A 438 15.12 -15.88 23.20
N PHE A 439 14.77 -16.98 22.53
CA PHE A 439 14.60 -17.02 21.09
C PHE A 439 13.46 -17.96 20.68
N THR A 440 12.91 -17.73 19.49
CA THR A 440 11.84 -18.55 18.91
C THR A 440 12.34 -19.23 17.64
N ILE A 441 12.00 -20.50 17.46
CA ILE A 441 12.38 -21.26 16.27
C ILE A 441 11.39 -20.93 15.15
N LEU A 442 11.94 -20.46 14.02
CA LEU A 442 11.16 -19.98 12.88
C LEU A 442 10.58 -21.14 12.07
N SER A 443 9.51 -20.86 11.33
CA SER A 443 9.08 -21.73 10.23
C SER A 443 10.03 -21.55 9.05
N THR A 444 10.96 -22.48 8.85
CA THR A 444 12.02 -22.35 7.83
C THR A 444 11.76 -23.16 6.57
N HIS A 445 12.00 -22.56 5.41
CA HIS A 445 12.20 -23.24 4.13
C HIS A 445 13.68 -23.17 3.77
N CYS A 446 14.25 -24.30 3.36
CA CYS A 446 15.66 -24.41 2.98
C CYS A 446 15.74 -25.10 1.61
N ASP A 447 16.47 -24.50 0.68
CA ASP A 447 16.80 -25.03 -0.65
C ASP A 447 18.30 -24.75 -0.91
N GLY A 448 19.17 -25.72 -0.65
CA GLY A 448 20.61 -25.52 -0.63
C GLY A 448 21.02 -24.36 0.31
N PRO A 449 21.81 -23.37 -0.15
CA PRO A 449 22.20 -22.20 0.66
C PRO A 449 21.06 -21.18 0.84
N LEU A 450 19.95 -21.28 0.12
CA LEU A 450 18.80 -20.39 0.29
C LEU A 450 18.01 -20.80 1.53
N GLN A 451 17.86 -19.89 2.47
CA GLN A 451 17.05 -20.09 3.68
C GLN A 451 16.06 -18.94 3.86
N ILE A 452 14.81 -19.28 4.17
CA ILE A 452 13.74 -18.31 4.44
C ILE A 452 13.09 -18.70 5.76
N GLY A 453 13.11 -17.78 6.73
CA GLY A 453 12.48 -17.94 8.04
C GLY A 453 11.22 -17.08 8.18
N ILE A 454 10.12 -17.68 8.64
CA ILE A 454 8.85 -16.98 8.90
C ILE A 454 8.49 -17.07 10.39
N THR A 455 8.11 -15.94 10.99
CA THR A 455 7.56 -15.86 12.35
C THR A 455 6.26 -15.06 12.36
N THR A 456 5.40 -15.35 13.32
CA THR A 456 4.21 -14.56 13.69
C THR A 456 4.34 -14.05 15.12
N SER A 457 5.58 -13.88 15.61
CA SER A 457 5.90 -13.48 16.99
C SER A 457 5.17 -14.33 18.04
N GLY A 458 5.04 -15.63 17.76
CA GLY A 458 4.36 -16.58 18.63
C GLY A 458 2.82 -16.55 18.60
N LYS A 459 2.19 -15.70 17.77
CA LYS A 459 0.72 -15.54 17.72
C LYS A 459 0.01 -16.52 16.78
N GLY A 460 0.71 -17.18 15.86
CA GLY A 460 0.10 -18.08 14.89
C GLY A 460 1.08 -19.03 14.21
N CYS A 461 1.46 -20.12 14.87
CA CYS A 461 2.43 -21.11 14.35
C CYS A 461 1.92 -21.88 13.11
N LYS A 462 0.60 -22.11 13.02
CA LYS A 462 -0.02 -22.72 11.83
C LYS A 462 -0.03 -21.75 10.65
N LEU A 463 -0.26 -20.46 10.92
CA LEU A 463 -0.26 -19.41 9.90
C LEU A 463 1.16 -19.19 9.35
N SER A 464 2.19 -19.12 10.21
CA SER A 464 3.59 -19.03 9.76
C SER A 464 3.97 -20.21 8.86
N SER A 465 3.47 -21.41 9.18
CA SER A 465 3.68 -22.61 8.37
C SER A 465 2.92 -22.58 7.03
N ARG A 466 1.74 -21.95 6.96
CA ARG A 466 1.00 -21.75 5.70
C ARG A 466 1.69 -20.71 4.82
N ILE A 467 2.09 -19.58 5.38
CA ILE A 467 2.83 -18.52 4.68
C ILE A 467 4.12 -19.09 4.08
N LYS A 468 4.88 -19.87 4.87
CA LYS A 468 6.06 -20.59 4.39
C LYS A 468 5.78 -21.40 3.12
N ARG A 469 4.69 -22.17 3.10
CA ARG A 469 4.34 -23.02 1.95
C ARG A 469 4.02 -22.19 0.71
N GLU A 470 3.35 -21.06 0.88
CA GLU A 470 2.98 -20.20 -0.25
C GLU A 470 4.18 -19.46 -0.82
N ILE A 471 5.09 -18.98 0.03
CA ILE A 471 6.37 -18.43 -0.40
C ILE A 471 7.16 -19.51 -1.15
N ALA A 472 7.33 -20.70 -0.55
CA ALA A 472 8.07 -21.80 -1.19
C ALA A 472 7.46 -22.21 -2.55
N ALA A 473 6.13 -22.21 -2.69
CA ALA A 473 5.45 -22.51 -3.94
C ALA A 473 5.63 -21.41 -5.02
N SER A 474 5.85 -20.16 -4.61
CA SER A 474 6.07 -19.04 -5.53
C SER A 474 7.50 -18.96 -6.08
N LEU A 475 8.46 -19.61 -5.42
CA LEU A 475 9.87 -19.58 -5.82
C LEU A 475 10.12 -20.47 -7.05
N PRO A 476 10.98 -20.04 -7.99
CA PRO A 476 11.42 -20.90 -9.09
C PRO A 476 12.12 -22.15 -8.59
N GLN A 477 11.90 -23.28 -9.29
CA GLN A 477 12.66 -24.51 -9.04
C GLN A 477 14.15 -24.29 -9.29
N ASN A 478 15.02 -24.92 -8.49
CA ASN A 478 16.48 -24.84 -8.56
C ASN A 478 17.09 -23.47 -8.21
N LEU A 479 16.34 -22.60 -7.54
CA LEU A 479 16.86 -21.31 -7.12
C LEU A 479 18.02 -21.45 -6.11
N GLY A 480 17.97 -22.42 -5.18
CA GLY A 480 19.06 -22.71 -4.25
C GLY A 480 20.39 -23.01 -4.95
N LEU A 481 20.34 -23.82 -6.01
CA LEU A 481 21.51 -24.15 -6.81
C LEU A 481 22.06 -22.94 -7.58
N ALA A 482 21.19 -22.04 -8.05
CA ALA A 482 21.62 -20.79 -8.66
C ALA A 482 22.32 -19.86 -7.65
N VAL A 483 21.81 -19.78 -6.40
CA VAL A 483 22.47 -19.04 -5.32
C VAL A 483 23.86 -19.61 -5.05
N GLU A 484 24.00 -20.93 -4.99
CA GLU A 484 25.28 -21.61 -4.80
C GLU A 484 26.28 -21.33 -5.93
N ARG A 485 25.83 -21.41 -7.19
CA ARG A 485 26.65 -21.10 -8.36
C ARG A 485 27.14 -19.66 -8.37
N LEU A 486 26.24 -18.69 -8.15
CA LEU A 486 26.59 -17.27 -8.11
C LEU A 486 27.54 -16.96 -6.94
N GLY A 487 27.34 -17.61 -5.78
CA GLY A 487 28.25 -17.53 -4.64
C GLY A 487 29.63 -18.11 -4.95
N SER A 488 29.68 -19.27 -5.60
CA SER A 488 30.93 -19.91 -6.04
C SER A 488 31.66 -19.06 -7.08
N LEU A 489 30.93 -18.44 -8.00
CA LEU A 489 31.50 -17.52 -8.98
C LEU A 489 32.09 -16.28 -8.32
N ARG A 490 31.40 -15.72 -7.31
CA ARG A 490 31.94 -14.63 -6.50
C ARG A 490 33.24 -15.03 -5.81
N LYS A 491 33.30 -16.22 -5.20
CA LYS A 491 34.53 -16.73 -4.57
C LYS A 491 35.65 -16.88 -5.59
N LYS A 492 35.38 -17.46 -6.76
CA LYS A 492 36.36 -17.57 -7.85
C LYS A 492 36.91 -16.21 -8.29
N PHE A 493 36.06 -15.19 -8.41
CA PHE A 493 36.55 -13.84 -8.73
C PHE A 493 37.46 -13.30 -7.64
N ILE A 494 37.07 -13.42 -6.36
CA ILE A 494 37.91 -12.98 -5.24
C ILE A 494 39.26 -13.75 -5.22
N GLU A 495 39.25 -15.05 -5.46
CA GLU A 495 40.47 -15.87 -5.51
C GLU A 495 41.37 -15.51 -6.69
N GLU A 496 40.81 -15.30 -7.89
CA GLU A 496 41.55 -14.82 -9.06
C GLU A 496 42.13 -13.43 -8.82
N ASP A 497 41.36 -12.52 -8.22
CA ASP A 497 41.78 -11.16 -7.87
C ASP A 497 42.92 -11.19 -6.83
N ASN A 498 42.81 -12.05 -5.81
CA ASN A 498 43.86 -12.21 -4.79
C ASN A 498 45.14 -12.80 -5.39
N LYS A 499 45.05 -13.76 -6.31
CA LYS A 499 46.22 -14.32 -7.03
C LYS A 499 46.89 -13.28 -7.92
N LEU A 500 46.12 -12.45 -8.61
CA LEU A 500 46.64 -11.34 -9.42
C LEU A 500 47.31 -10.26 -8.55
N THR A 501 46.76 -10.00 -7.36
CA THR A 501 47.34 -9.04 -6.40
C THR A 501 48.65 -9.59 -5.84
N HIS A 502 48.69 -10.85 -5.41
CA HIS A 502 49.92 -11.49 -4.93
C HIS A 502 50.99 -11.61 -6.01
N ALA A 503 50.63 -11.88 -7.27
CA ALA A 503 51.60 -11.92 -8.37
C ALA A 503 52.22 -10.53 -8.67
N LEU A 504 51.46 -9.45 -8.48
CA LEU A 504 51.96 -8.07 -8.62
C LEU A 504 52.82 -7.63 -7.42
N GLU A 505 52.56 -8.18 -6.24
CA GLU A 505 53.38 -7.96 -5.03
C GLU A 505 54.70 -8.76 -5.10
N ASP A 506 54.69 -10.01 -5.56
CA ASP A 506 55.90 -10.82 -5.77
C ASP A 506 56.83 -10.23 -6.86
N ASP A 507 56.27 -9.60 -7.90
CA ASP A 507 57.03 -8.89 -8.96
C ASP A 507 57.69 -7.59 -8.44
N LEU A 508 57.29 -7.06 -7.27
CA LEU A 508 57.87 -5.86 -6.65
C LEU A 508 58.97 -6.19 -5.63
N ASP A 509 59.01 -7.42 -5.12
CA ASP A 509 60.00 -7.90 -4.13
C ASP A 509 61.08 -8.83 -4.74
N GLY A 510 61.00 -9.17 -6.03
CA GLY A 510 61.91 -10.07 -6.73
C GLY A 510 63.12 -9.42 -7.43
N GLU A 511 64.09 -8.91 -6.68
CA GLU A 511 65.47 -8.76 -7.18
C GLU A 511 66.20 -10.11 -7.00
N ASP A 512 66.30 -10.93 -8.05
CA ASP A 512 67.54 -11.62 -8.51
C ASP A 512 67.34 -12.90 -9.38
N GLU A 513 68.16 -12.95 -10.44
CA GLU A 513 68.71 -14.08 -11.24
C GLU A 513 67.87 -14.88 -12.28
N ASP A 514 68.06 -14.48 -13.56
CA ASP A 514 68.29 -15.27 -14.79
C ASP A 514 67.48 -16.55 -15.12
N LEU A 515 66.59 -16.47 -16.13
CA LEU A 515 66.72 -17.15 -17.46
C LEU A 515 65.45 -16.99 -18.34
N ALA A 516 65.61 -16.22 -19.41
CA ALA A 516 64.91 -16.20 -20.71
C ALA A 516 63.53 -16.90 -20.88
N GLN A 517 62.46 -16.11 -21.02
CA GLN A 517 61.33 -16.37 -21.94
C GLN A 517 60.81 -15.06 -22.58
N PRO A 518 60.28 -15.10 -23.83
CA PRO A 518 60.29 -13.97 -24.74
C PRO A 518 59.21 -12.92 -24.45
N ALA A 519 59.60 -11.66 -24.59
CA ALA A 519 58.76 -10.48 -24.57
C ALA A 519 57.72 -10.51 -25.70
N THR A 520 56.46 -10.87 -25.40
CA THR A 520 55.25 -10.45 -26.14
C THR A 520 53.98 -10.88 -25.41
N PHE A 521 53.75 -10.44 -24.16
CA PHE A 521 52.39 -10.49 -23.59
C PHE A 521 52.07 -9.50 -22.47
N ASN A 522 53.06 -8.97 -21.74
CA ASN A 522 52.82 -8.03 -20.64
C ASN A 522 53.07 -6.57 -21.06
N GLN A 523 52.35 -6.09 -22.07
CA GLN A 523 52.29 -4.66 -22.38
C GLN A 523 51.00 -4.07 -21.79
N LEU A 524 51.20 -3.18 -20.79
CA LEU A 524 50.26 -2.16 -20.33
C LEU A 524 48.99 -2.65 -19.62
N ILE A 525 49.13 -3.34 -18.50
CA ILE A 525 48.07 -3.34 -17.48
C ILE A 525 48.60 -2.56 -16.30
N ARG A 526 48.11 -1.33 -16.10
CA ARG A 526 48.45 -0.53 -14.92
C ARG A 526 47.71 -1.11 -13.70
N PRO A 527 48.17 -0.89 -12.45
CA PRO A 527 47.41 -1.26 -11.25
C PRO A 527 45.97 -0.73 -11.28
N GLU A 528 45.80 0.47 -11.85
CA GLU A 528 44.51 1.13 -12.13
C GLU A 528 43.59 0.30 -13.06
N ASP A 529 44.15 -0.43 -14.03
CA ASP A 529 43.41 -1.26 -14.99
C ASP A 529 42.94 -2.59 -14.37
N VAL A 530 43.75 -3.16 -13.46
CA VAL A 530 43.41 -4.37 -12.68
C VAL A 530 42.30 -4.03 -11.69
N GLU A 531 42.43 -2.90 -10.99
CA GLU A 531 41.42 -2.44 -10.04
C GLU A 531 40.11 -2.07 -10.74
N ALA A 532 40.19 -1.42 -11.91
CA ALA A 532 39.03 -1.19 -12.76
C ALA A 532 38.42 -2.50 -13.31
N ALA A 533 39.22 -3.55 -13.58
CA ALA A 533 38.73 -4.86 -14.02
C ALA A 533 38.06 -5.64 -12.89
N ARG A 534 38.63 -5.63 -11.68
CA ARG A 534 38.06 -6.18 -10.43
C ARG A 534 36.69 -5.60 -10.17
N ASP A 535 36.60 -4.27 -10.15
CA ASP A 535 35.35 -3.58 -9.91
C ASP A 535 34.31 -3.86 -11.00
N ARG A 536 34.73 -3.99 -12.27
CA ARG A 536 33.83 -4.30 -13.39
C ARG A 536 33.19 -5.69 -13.24
N ARG A 537 33.94 -6.71 -12.83
CA ARG A 537 33.42 -8.09 -12.64
C ARG A 537 32.46 -8.17 -11.46
N MET A 538 32.83 -7.57 -10.33
CA MET A 538 31.96 -7.56 -9.14
C MET A 538 30.69 -6.74 -9.38
N ARG A 539 30.79 -5.57 -10.06
CA ARG A 539 29.63 -4.79 -10.49
C ARG A 539 28.74 -5.55 -11.48
N TRP A 540 29.31 -6.32 -12.40
CA TRP A 540 28.55 -7.14 -13.33
C TRP A 540 27.79 -8.26 -12.61
N LEU A 541 28.43 -8.96 -11.67
CA LEU A 541 27.76 -10.00 -10.88
C LEU A 541 26.62 -9.40 -10.04
N ALA A 542 26.85 -8.24 -9.41
CA ALA A 542 25.81 -7.50 -8.70
C ALA A 542 24.62 -7.14 -9.62
N GLN A 543 24.89 -6.70 -10.85
CA GLN A 543 23.85 -6.39 -11.82
C GLN A 543 23.05 -7.62 -12.25
N ILE A 544 23.69 -8.78 -12.45
CA ILE A 544 22.95 -10.01 -12.78
C ILE A 544 22.01 -10.39 -11.64
N CYS A 545 22.51 -10.38 -10.40
CA CYS A 545 21.70 -10.69 -9.22
C CYS A 545 20.54 -9.70 -9.04
N GLU A 546 20.75 -8.42 -9.39
CA GLU A 546 19.76 -7.36 -9.18
C GLU A 546 18.69 -7.28 -10.29
N TYR A 547 19.09 -7.47 -11.55
CA TYR A 547 18.22 -7.16 -12.70
C TYR A 547 17.67 -8.39 -13.44
N TRP A 548 18.22 -9.59 -13.25
CA TRP A 548 17.68 -10.78 -13.91
C TRP A 548 16.48 -11.37 -13.16
N PRO A 549 15.42 -11.79 -13.87
CA PRO A 549 14.32 -12.51 -13.25
C PRO A 549 14.82 -13.76 -12.51
N LEU A 550 14.28 -14.04 -11.32
CA LEU A 550 14.66 -15.22 -10.52
C LEU A 550 14.54 -16.53 -11.32
N LYS A 551 13.52 -16.65 -12.20
CA LYS A 551 13.36 -17.82 -13.08
C LYS A 551 14.52 -18.00 -14.04
N ARG A 552 15.10 -16.90 -14.54
CA ARG A 552 16.25 -16.91 -15.45
C ARG A 552 17.53 -17.28 -14.69
N LEU A 553 17.71 -16.73 -13.49
CA LEU A 553 18.83 -17.10 -12.61
C LEU A 553 18.77 -18.59 -12.27
N ALA A 554 17.58 -19.10 -11.94
CA ALA A 554 17.38 -20.51 -11.63
C ALA A 554 17.66 -21.45 -12.82
N SER A 555 17.47 -20.99 -14.06
CA SER A 555 17.75 -21.77 -15.28
C SER A 555 19.18 -21.66 -15.79
N ILE A 556 20.03 -20.80 -15.22
CA ILE A 556 21.36 -20.54 -15.76
C ILE A 556 22.28 -21.75 -15.53
N THR A 557 22.99 -22.18 -16.57
CA THR A 557 24.00 -23.24 -16.47
C THR A 557 25.40 -22.65 -16.33
N ASP A 558 26.36 -23.47 -15.89
CA ASP A 558 27.77 -23.04 -15.79
C ASP A 558 28.33 -22.66 -17.18
N ALA A 559 27.91 -23.35 -18.24
CA ALA A 559 28.26 -23.02 -19.63
C ALA A 559 27.70 -21.67 -20.08
N ASP A 560 26.48 -21.32 -19.64
CA ASP A 560 25.89 -20.01 -19.92
C ASP A 560 26.68 -18.91 -19.21
N ILE A 561 27.07 -19.13 -17.95
CA ILE A 561 27.90 -18.19 -17.18
C ILE A 561 29.24 -17.94 -17.88
N ASP A 562 29.92 -19.00 -18.30
CA ASP A 562 31.19 -18.90 -19.02
C ASP A 562 31.04 -18.18 -20.36
N THR A 563 29.93 -18.43 -21.07
CA THR A 563 29.61 -17.75 -22.34
C THR A 563 29.37 -16.26 -22.12
N ILE A 564 28.64 -15.88 -21.07
CA ILE A 564 28.36 -14.47 -20.78
C ILE A 564 29.65 -13.77 -20.32
N LEU A 565 30.48 -14.42 -19.50
CA LEU A 565 31.78 -13.89 -19.08
C LEU A 565 32.74 -13.71 -20.27
N ASN A 566 32.77 -14.67 -21.19
CA ASN A 566 33.59 -14.58 -22.40
C ASN A 566 33.10 -13.49 -23.35
N SER A 567 31.79 -13.30 -23.50
CA SER A 567 31.21 -12.19 -24.28
C SER A 567 31.56 -10.81 -23.70
N TYR A 568 31.70 -10.73 -22.37
CA TYR A 568 32.12 -9.53 -21.67
C TYR A 568 33.63 -9.26 -21.83
N ARG A 569 34.47 -10.31 -21.83
CA ARG A 569 35.92 -10.21 -22.11
C ARG A 569 36.23 -9.81 -23.56
N THR A 570 35.49 -10.34 -24.54
CA THR A 570 35.73 -10.10 -25.99
C THR A 570 35.28 -8.72 -26.49
N SER A 571 34.34 -8.07 -25.79
CA SER A 571 33.84 -6.74 -26.16
C SER A 571 34.87 -5.61 -25.97
N ALA A 572 36.00 -5.88 -25.31
CA ALA A 572 37.10 -4.93 -25.15
C ALA A 572 38.11 -4.94 -26.31
N THR A 573 38.04 -5.89 -27.25
CA THR A 573 39.16 -6.13 -28.20
C THR A 573 38.77 -6.39 -29.66
N SER A 574 37.57 -6.02 -30.12
CA SER A 574 37.22 -6.23 -31.54
C SER A 574 36.31 -5.15 -32.13
N ALA A 575 36.94 -4.06 -32.58
CA ALA A 575 36.48 -3.34 -33.76
C ALA A 575 36.99 -4.10 -35.00
N GLY A 576 36.08 -4.69 -35.79
CA GLY A 576 36.44 -5.22 -37.11
C GLY A 576 35.72 -6.50 -37.54
N GLN A 577 34.79 -6.31 -38.48
CA GLN A 577 34.47 -7.19 -39.61
C GLN A 577 33.69 -8.52 -39.45
N LEU A 578 32.62 -8.55 -40.28
CA LEU A 578 32.09 -9.62 -41.13
C LEU A 578 30.89 -10.45 -40.66
N ALA A 579 29.86 -10.36 -41.50
CA ALA A 579 28.69 -11.23 -41.59
C ALA A 579 29.05 -12.64 -42.10
N PRO A 580 28.09 -13.59 -42.04
CA PRO A 580 27.60 -14.13 -43.31
C PRO A 580 26.08 -14.31 -43.40
N THR A 581 25.71 -14.44 -44.67
CA THR A 581 24.41 -14.59 -45.34
C THR A 581 23.61 -15.85 -44.97
N ALA A 582 22.27 -15.71 -44.95
CA ALA A 582 21.35 -16.81 -45.24
C ALA A 582 20.25 -16.32 -46.21
N THR A 583 20.15 -17.00 -47.34
CA THR A 583 19.21 -16.81 -48.45
C THR A 583 17.89 -17.54 -48.21
N GLY A 584 16.78 -16.89 -48.54
CA GLY A 584 15.63 -17.50 -49.22
C GLY A 584 14.52 -18.13 -48.38
N LEU A 585 13.42 -17.40 -48.18
CA LEU A 585 12.05 -17.87 -48.48
C LEU A 585 11.05 -16.68 -48.51
N ASP A 586 10.15 -16.73 -49.48
CA ASP A 586 8.83 -16.05 -49.54
C ASP A 586 8.70 -14.58 -49.99
N ALA A 587 8.76 -14.43 -51.32
CA ALA A 587 8.17 -13.33 -52.09
C ALA A 587 6.62 -13.38 -52.12
N ARG A 588 5.94 -13.13 -50.99
CA ARG A 588 4.46 -12.94 -50.93
C ARG A 588 3.97 -11.84 -49.97
N ILE A 589 4.73 -10.78 -49.70
CA ILE A 589 4.18 -9.61 -48.98
C ILE A 589 4.41 -8.35 -49.81
N ALA A 590 3.41 -7.98 -50.60
CA ALA A 590 3.34 -6.64 -51.17
C ALA A 590 3.16 -5.61 -50.04
N SER A 591 4.19 -4.77 -49.86
CA SER A 591 4.17 -3.41 -49.31
C SER A 591 3.49 -3.16 -47.96
N ARG A 592 3.91 -3.84 -46.88
CA ARG A 592 3.74 -3.21 -45.55
C ARG A 592 4.82 -2.15 -45.41
N ARG A 593 4.42 -0.87 -45.37
CA ARG A 593 5.36 0.21 -45.00
C ARG A 593 5.78 -0.04 -43.55
N GLY A 594 7.08 -0.26 -43.33
CA GLY A 594 7.63 -0.34 -41.98
C GLY A 594 7.34 0.94 -41.23
N ARG A 595 7.16 0.83 -39.91
CA ARG A 595 6.80 1.97 -39.05
C ARG A 595 7.52 1.87 -37.72
N ILE A 596 7.75 3.02 -37.10
CA ILE A 596 8.33 3.09 -35.77
C ILE A 596 7.34 3.73 -34.79
N ILE A 597 7.22 3.11 -33.63
CA ILE A 597 6.37 3.55 -32.53
C ILE A 597 7.29 3.85 -31.35
N LEU A 598 7.25 5.07 -30.84
CA LEU A 598 7.97 5.51 -29.65
C LEU A 598 6.98 5.54 -28.48
N ALA A 599 7.10 4.65 -27.51
CA ALA A 599 6.09 4.48 -26.46
C ALA A 599 6.67 4.55 -25.06
N GLY A 600 5.91 5.15 -24.15
CA GLY A 600 6.19 5.15 -22.72
C GLY A 600 5.66 3.88 -22.04
N SER A 601 6.50 3.23 -21.22
CA SER A 601 6.15 2.03 -20.47
C SER A 601 5.53 2.30 -19.10
N GLY A 602 5.43 3.57 -18.69
CA GLY A 602 5.11 3.89 -17.31
C GLY A 602 6.31 3.71 -16.35
N PRO A 603 6.11 3.97 -15.04
CA PRO A 603 7.19 3.98 -14.06
C PRO A 603 7.64 2.58 -13.59
N GLY A 604 6.73 1.59 -13.57
CA GLY A 604 6.94 0.28 -12.94
C GLY A 604 5.87 -0.74 -13.34
N SER A 605 4.66 -0.59 -12.80
CA SER A 605 3.55 -1.54 -12.95
C SER A 605 3.05 -1.65 -14.41
N PRO A 606 2.78 -2.87 -14.91
CA PRO A 606 2.01 -3.12 -16.13
C PRO A 606 0.68 -2.37 -16.21
N ASP A 607 0.02 -2.14 -15.08
CA ASP A 607 -1.30 -1.49 -15.02
C ASP A 607 -1.24 -0.01 -15.39
N LEU A 608 -0.05 0.58 -15.38
CA LEU A 608 0.21 1.96 -15.79
C LEU A 608 0.61 2.08 -17.26
N LEU A 609 0.59 0.98 -18.00
CA LEU A 609 0.67 1.02 -19.45
C LEU A 609 -0.62 1.60 -20.01
N THR A 610 -0.49 2.52 -20.96
CA THR A 610 -1.64 2.88 -21.77
C THR A 610 -2.08 1.67 -22.61
N LEU A 611 -3.38 1.55 -22.87
CA LEU A 611 -3.89 0.52 -23.78
C LEU A 611 -3.21 0.58 -25.16
N ALA A 612 -2.86 1.79 -25.61
CA ALA A 612 -2.11 2.00 -26.84
C ALA A 612 -0.70 1.38 -26.77
N THR A 613 0.06 1.60 -25.69
CA THR A 613 1.38 0.99 -25.50
C THR A 613 1.28 -0.53 -25.41
N LEU A 614 0.31 -1.07 -24.65
CA LEU A 614 0.10 -2.52 -24.53
C LEU A 614 -0.21 -3.16 -25.90
N ASN A 615 -1.07 -2.54 -26.69
CA ASN A 615 -1.37 -2.99 -28.05
C ASN A 615 -0.15 -2.90 -28.96
N ALA A 616 0.66 -1.84 -28.82
CA ALA A 616 1.91 -1.71 -29.55
C ALA A 616 2.92 -2.81 -29.19
N ILE A 617 3.05 -3.18 -27.91
CA ILE A 617 3.89 -4.31 -27.45
C ILE A 617 3.45 -5.62 -28.12
N LYS A 618 2.14 -5.90 -28.13
CA LYS A 618 1.58 -7.13 -28.72
C LYS A 618 1.73 -7.20 -30.25
N ALA A 619 1.72 -6.04 -30.92
CA ALA A 619 1.75 -5.91 -32.37
C ALA A 619 3.14 -5.64 -32.97
N ALA A 620 4.17 -5.47 -32.13
CA ALA A 620 5.53 -5.18 -32.59
C ALA A 620 6.19 -6.42 -33.21
N ASP A 621 6.90 -6.19 -34.32
CA ASP A 621 7.75 -7.19 -34.97
C ASP A 621 9.14 -7.23 -34.31
N VAL A 622 9.62 -6.07 -33.81
CA VAL A 622 10.84 -5.97 -33.00
C VAL A 622 10.67 -4.90 -31.93
N ILE A 623 11.20 -5.14 -30.73
CA ILE A 623 11.17 -4.19 -29.61
C ILE A 623 12.59 -3.74 -29.26
N LEU A 624 12.74 -2.42 -29.14
CA LEU A 624 13.96 -1.71 -28.76
C LEU A 624 13.73 -1.04 -27.40
N ALA A 625 14.14 -1.66 -26.30
CA ALA A 625 13.84 -1.19 -24.94
C ALA A 625 15.03 -0.46 -24.30
N ASP A 626 14.75 0.59 -23.53
CA ASP A 626 15.74 1.17 -22.61
C ASP A 626 16.05 0.22 -21.43
N LYS A 627 17.24 0.33 -20.84
CA LYS A 627 17.65 -0.48 -19.67
C LYS A 627 16.68 -0.35 -18.48
N LEU A 628 16.07 0.82 -18.33
CA LEU A 628 15.21 1.13 -17.20
C LEU A 628 13.75 0.68 -17.38
N VAL A 629 13.41 0.02 -18.50
CA VAL A 629 12.07 -0.56 -18.67
C VAL A 629 11.89 -1.67 -17.62
N PRO A 630 10.83 -1.63 -16.78
CA PRO A 630 10.62 -2.60 -15.71
C PRO A 630 10.45 -4.03 -16.22
N ALA A 631 10.97 -5.01 -15.48
CA ALA A 631 10.85 -6.43 -15.84
C ALA A 631 9.39 -6.90 -16.02
N PRO A 632 8.42 -6.51 -15.18
CA PRO A 632 7.02 -6.90 -15.39
C PRO A 632 6.44 -6.42 -16.73
N VAL A 633 6.91 -5.30 -17.28
CA VAL A 633 6.50 -4.81 -18.60
C VAL A 633 7.16 -5.63 -19.70
N LEU A 634 8.43 -6.02 -19.54
CA LEU A 634 9.12 -6.89 -20.48
C LEU A 634 8.49 -8.29 -20.55
N ASP A 635 7.91 -8.77 -19.45
CA ASP A 635 7.21 -10.07 -19.40
C ASP A 635 5.92 -10.10 -20.25
N LEU A 636 5.35 -8.94 -20.58
CA LEU A 636 4.19 -8.84 -21.48
C LEU A 636 4.56 -9.05 -22.95
N ILE A 637 5.85 -9.01 -23.28
CA ILE A 637 6.33 -9.12 -24.65
C ILE A 637 6.09 -10.56 -25.15
N PRO A 638 5.44 -10.75 -26.30
CA PRO A 638 5.27 -12.09 -26.86
C PRO A 638 6.62 -12.78 -27.10
N ARG A 639 6.74 -14.06 -26.73
CA ARG A 639 7.99 -14.84 -26.91
C ARG A 639 8.54 -14.86 -28.35
N ARG A 640 7.67 -14.65 -29.34
CA ARG A 640 8.02 -14.57 -30.76
C ARG A 640 8.69 -13.25 -31.17
N THR A 641 8.59 -12.22 -30.34
CA THR A 641 9.02 -10.87 -30.67
C THR A 641 10.44 -10.63 -30.13
N PRO A 642 11.45 -10.45 -31.01
CA PRO A 642 12.81 -10.16 -30.58
C PRO A 642 12.89 -8.84 -29.80
N VAL A 643 13.61 -8.86 -28.68
CA VAL A 643 13.82 -7.70 -27.79
C VAL A 643 15.30 -7.36 -27.71
N HIS A 644 15.64 -6.11 -28.03
CA HIS A 644 16.97 -5.56 -27.86
C HIS A 644 16.95 -4.50 -26.77
N ILE A 645 17.74 -4.72 -25.71
CA ILE A 645 17.83 -3.81 -24.57
C ILE A 645 19.10 -2.97 -24.72
N ALA A 646 18.97 -1.65 -24.53
CA ALA A 646 20.08 -0.70 -24.60
C ALA A 646 21.22 -1.09 -23.64
N ARG A 647 22.43 -1.32 -24.17
CA ARG A 647 23.64 -1.62 -23.38
C ARG A 647 24.35 -0.33 -22.95
N LYS A 648 23.68 0.50 -22.15
CA LYS A 648 24.23 1.78 -21.68
C LYS A 648 25.16 1.55 -20.49
N PHE A 649 26.46 1.80 -20.69
CA PHE A 649 27.49 1.86 -19.65
C PHE A 649 27.97 3.30 -19.45
N PRO A 650 28.47 3.68 -18.25
CA PRO A 650 29.12 4.98 -18.05
C PRO A 650 30.23 5.18 -19.10
N GLY A 651 30.16 6.28 -19.86
CA GLY A 651 31.10 6.59 -20.95
C GLY A 651 30.70 6.13 -22.36
N ASN A 652 29.69 5.25 -22.52
CA ASN A 652 29.26 4.73 -23.84
C ASN A 652 27.77 4.98 -24.16
N ALA A 653 27.11 5.89 -23.44
CA ALA A 653 25.66 6.07 -23.51
C ALA A 653 25.17 6.61 -24.87
N GLU A 654 25.99 7.42 -25.57
CA GLU A 654 25.66 7.98 -26.89
C GLU A 654 25.77 6.91 -27.99
N ALA A 655 26.88 6.17 -28.08
CA ALA A 655 27.04 5.13 -29.11
C ALA A 655 26.03 3.99 -28.95
N ALA A 656 25.71 3.57 -27.71
CA ALA A 656 24.67 2.57 -27.46
C ALA A 656 23.26 3.06 -27.85
N GLN A 657 23.04 4.38 -27.86
CA GLN A 657 21.80 4.97 -28.34
C GLN A 657 21.77 5.04 -29.87
N ASP A 658 22.88 5.42 -30.51
CA ASP A 658 22.99 5.46 -31.96
C ASP A 658 22.81 4.06 -32.57
N GLU A 659 23.41 3.02 -31.98
CA GLU A 659 23.24 1.62 -32.37
C GLU A 659 21.76 1.21 -32.38
N LEU A 660 21.01 1.59 -31.33
CA LEU A 660 19.57 1.32 -31.24
C LEU A 660 18.77 2.04 -32.32
N LEU A 661 19.10 3.31 -32.59
CA LEU A 661 18.43 4.09 -33.62
C LEU A 661 18.69 3.53 -35.02
N GLU A 662 19.92 3.12 -35.31
CA GLU A 662 20.31 2.46 -36.55
C GLU A 662 19.61 1.11 -36.75
N MET A 663 19.52 0.30 -35.69
CA MET A 663 18.76 -0.95 -35.70
C MET A 663 17.28 -0.70 -36.03
N GLY A 664 16.71 0.37 -35.48
CA GLY A 664 15.34 0.80 -35.79
C GLY A 664 15.14 1.13 -37.26
N ILE A 665 16.05 1.91 -37.87
CA ILE A 665 15.98 2.22 -39.31
C ILE A 665 16.11 0.97 -40.17
N LYS A 666 17.05 0.08 -39.82
CA LYS A 666 17.24 -1.17 -40.54
C LYS A 666 15.97 -2.02 -40.53
N ALA A 667 15.35 -2.21 -39.37
CA ALA A 667 14.10 -2.94 -39.25
C ALA A 667 12.93 -2.27 -40.00
N VAL A 668 12.80 -0.95 -39.92
CA VAL A 668 11.78 -0.20 -40.69
C VAL A 668 11.98 -0.39 -42.20
N SER A 669 13.22 -0.37 -42.69
CA SER A 669 13.54 -0.60 -44.11
C SER A 669 13.17 -2.01 -44.59
N GLN A 670 13.08 -2.97 -43.68
CA GLN A 670 12.63 -4.34 -43.93
C GLN A 670 11.10 -4.49 -43.84
N GLY A 671 10.36 -3.39 -43.69
CA GLY A 671 8.90 -3.41 -43.59
C GLY A 671 8.37 -3.76 -42.20
N GLN A 672 9.24 -3.84 -41.18
CA GLN A 672 8.86 -4.23 -39.82
C GLN A 672 8.24 -3.09 -39.02
N THR A 673 7.40 -3.46 -38.06
CA THR A 673 6.86 -2.60 -37.01
C THR A 673 7.82 -2.58 -35.83
N VAL A 674 8.55 -1.48 -35.66
CA VAL A 674 9.52 -1.30 -34.57
C VAL A 674 8.85 -0.58 -33.41
N LEU A 675 8.91 -1.15 -32.21
CA LEU A 675 8.52 -0.46 -30.99
C LEU A 675 9.75 -0.06 -30.18
N ARG A 676 9.96 1.24 -30.03
CA ARG A 676 10.95 1.85 -29.15
C ARG A 676 10.31 2.14 -27.80
N LEU A 677 10.60 1.29 -26.82
CA LEU A 677 9.97 1.33 -25.49
C LEU A 677 10.88 2.05 -24.49
N LYS A 678 10.33 3.08 -23.83
CA LYS A 678 11.05 3.97 -22.91
C LYS A 678 10.38 4.00 -21.55
N GLN A 679 11.16 4.07 -20.47
CA GLN A 679 10.59 4.18 -19.11
C GLN A 679 9.86 5.53 -18.93
N GLY A 680 8.72 5.51 -18.24
CA GLY A 680 7.92 6.71 -17.97
C GLY A 680 7.26 7.22 -19.23
N ASP A 681 7.39 8.53 -19.47
CA ASP A 681 6.90 9.21 -20.67
C ASP A 681 8.07 9.48 -21.66
N PRO A 682 7.89 9.30 -22.99
CA PRO A 682 8.97 9.53 -23.94
C PRO A 682 9.53 10.96 -23.96
N PHE A 683 8.70 11.98 -23.67
CA PHE A 683 9.05 13.39 -23.82
C PHE A 683 9.45 14.07 -22.51
N LEU A 684 9.08 13.54 -21.35
CA LEU A 684 9.55 14.05 -20.07
C LEU A 684 10.90 13.42 -19.67
N TYR A 685 12.00 14.14 -19.90
CA TYR A 685 13.39 13.70 -19.63
C TYR A 685 13.79 12.35 -20.27
N GLY A 686 12.96 11.80 -21.18
CA GLY A 686 13.23 10.56 -21.90
C GLY A 686 14.12 10.72 -23.13
N ARG A 687 14.44 11.96 -23.58
CA ARG A 687 15.11 12.25 -24.88
C ARG A 687 14.29 11.84 -26.12
N GLY A 688 12.99 11.56 -26.00
CA GLY A 688 12.16 11.15 -27.14
C GLY A 688 12.09 12.18 -28.27
N GLY A 689 12.15 13.48 -27.97
CA GLY A 689 12.17 14.53 -28.99
C GLY A 689 13.43 14.49 -29.88
N GLU A 690 14.58 14.11 -29.32
CA GLU A 690 15.82 13.90 -30.08
C GLU A 690 15.68 12.69 -31.01
N GLU A 691 15.15 11.58 -30.49
CA GLU A 691 14.90 10.36 -31.27
C GLU A 691 13.93 10.64 -32.44
N VAL A 692 12.83 11.39 -32.20
CA VAL A 692 11.88 11.78 -33.25
C VAL A 692 12.54 12.62 -34.34
N ARG A 693 13.33 13.63 -33.97
CA ARG A 693 14.06 14.45 -34.95
C ARG A 693 15.02 13.60 -35.79
N TRP A 694 15.71 12.66 -35.15
CA TRP A 694 16.66 11.78 -35.81
C TRP A 694 15.98 10.87 -36.84
N PHE A 695 14.84 10.24 -36.49
CA PHE A 695 14.08 9.40 -37.45
C PHE A 695 13.50 10.22 -38.60
N ARG A 696 12.99 11.43 -38.33
CA ARG A 696 12.48 12.35 -39.37
C ARG A 696 13.55 12.73 -40.38
N ALA A 697 14.78 12.98 -39.91
CA ALA A 697 15.92 13.27 -40.79
C ALA A 697 16.26 12.10 -41.73
N LYS A 698 15.82 10.88 -41.42
CA LYS A 698 15.97 9.67 -42.24
C LYS A 698 14.70 9.33 -43.04
N GLY A 699 13.71 10.23 -43.07
CA GLY A 699 12.47 10.04 -43.83
C GLY A 699 11.44 9.11 -43.17
N VAL A 700 11.60 8.78 -41.89
CA VAL A 700 10.67 7.94 -41.12
C VAL A 700 9.97 8.81 -40.09
N GLU A 701 8.63 8.81 -40.09
CA GLU A 701 7.83 9.54 -39.10
C GLU A 701 7.42 8.61 -37.95
N PRO A 702 7.92 8.82 -36.72
CA PRO A 702 7.52 8.02 -35.57
C PRO A 702 6.12 8.34 -35.06
N LEU A 703 5.35 7.31 -34.72
CA LEU A 703 4.16 7.46 -33.89
C LEU A 703 4.57 7.53 -32.42
N VAL A 704 4.24 8.60 -31.71
CA VAL A 704 4.56 8.74 -30.28
C VAL A 704 3.34 8.40 -29.44
N LEU A 705 3.51 7.46 -28.49
CA LEU A 705 2.48 7.08 -27.52
C LEU A 705 2.91 7.58 -26.13
N PRO A 706 2.04 8.34 -25.42
CA PRO A 706 2.37 8.86 -24.11
C PRO A 706 2.50 7.71 -23.09
N GLY A 707 3.25 7.98 -22.04
CA GLY A 707 3.34 7.09 -20.88
C GLY A 707 3.01 7.84 -19.58
N VAL A 708 2.61 7.08 -18.55
CA VAL A 708 2.47 7.67 -17.22
C VAL A 708 3.87 8.02 -16.69
N THR A 709 4.11 9.28 -16.39
CA THR A 709 5.42 9.72 -15.87
C THR A 709 5.59 9.37 -14.39
N SER A 710 6.81 8.98 -14.00
CA SER A 710 7.19 8.78 -12.60
C SER A 710 7.05 10.06 -11.78
N SER A 711 7.16 11.24 -12.39
CA SER A 711 7.04 12.52 -11.69
C SER A 711 5.64 12.81 -11.13
N LEU A 712 4.62 12.09 -11.61
CA LEU A 712 3.24 12.18 -11.10
C LEU A 712 2.84 10.91 -10.35
N ALA A 713 3.19 9.75 -10.90
CA ALA A 713 2.81 8.47 -10.32
C ALA A 713 3.54 8.16 -9.01
N ALA A 714 4.84 8.47 -8.89
CA ALA A 714 5.58 8.16 -7.66
C ALA A 714 5.09 8.98 -6.46
N PRO A 715 4.87 10.31 -6.56
CA PRO A 715 4.21 11.07 -5.49
C PRO A 715 2.84 10.49 -5.14
N LEU A 716 2.00 10.16 -6.14
CA LEU A 716 0.68 9.59 -5.90
C LEU A 716 0.75 8.29 -5.07
N PHE A 717 1.62 7.34 -5.44
CA PHE A 717 1.78 6.08 -4.69
C PHE A 717 2.50 6.24 -3.35
N ALA A 718 3.17 7.36 -3.14
CA ALA A 718 3.65 7.79 -1.84
C ALA A 718 2.60 8.61 -1.07
N GLY A 719 1.36 8.74 -1.53
CA GLY A 719 0.33 9.54 -0.85
C GLY A 719 0.67 11.04 -0.80
N ILE A 720 1.35 11.55 -1.83
CA ILE A 720 1.76 12.95 -1.95
C ILE A 720 1.00 13.57 -3.12
N PRO A 721 0.01 14.44 -2.86
CA PRO A 721 -0.67 15.18 -3.91
C PRO A 721 0.28 16.25 -4.44
N VAL A 722 0.70 16.15 -5.70
CA VAL A 722 1.63 17.12 -6.31
C VAL A 722 1.11 18.56 -6.31
N THR A 723 -0.21 18.72 -6.23
CA THR A 723 -0.90 20.00 -6.02
C THR A 723 -2.04 19.79 -5.03
N MET A 724 -2.22 20.72 -4.10
CA MET A 724 -3.31 20.70 -3.13
C MET A 724 -3.60 22.14 -2.69
N ARG A 725 -4.89 22.50 -2.58
CA ARG A 725 -5.30 23.85 -2.17
C ARG A 725 -4.65 24.19 -0.83
N ASP A 726 -4.20 25.44 -0.70
CA ASP A 726 -3.53 25.98 0.49
C ASP A 726 -2.18 25.32 0.84
N VAL A 727 -1.71 24.35 0.04
CA VAL A 727 -0.44 23.64 0.24
C VAL A 727 0.51 23.85 -0.94
N ALA A 728 0.08 23.50 -2.16
CA ALA A 728 0.87 23.65 -3.37
C ALA A 728 -0.03 23.93 -4.60
N ASP A 729 0.20 25.07 -5.26
CA ASP A 729 -0.51 25.50 -6.47
C ASP A 729 0.30 25.27 -7.75
N GLN A 730 1.57 24.87 -7.62
CA GLN A 730 2.50 24.66 -8.72
C GLN A 730 3.25 23.33 -8.57
N LEU A 731 3.45 22.65 -9.70
CA LEU A 731 4.38 21.52 -9.82
C LEU A 731 5.53 21.90 -10.76
N LEU A 732 6.76 21.74 -10.28
CA LEU A 732 7.96 21.89 -11.08
C LEU A 732 8.69 20.55 -11.15
N VAL A 733 8.93 20.06 -12.36
CA VAL A 733 9.72 18.85 -12.59
C VAL A 733 11.10 19.25 -13.10
N CYS A 734 12.16 18.81 -12.42
CA CYS A 734 13.54 19.05 -12.83
C CYS A 734 14.34 17.73 -12.89
N THR A 735 15.50 17.80 -13.54
CA THR A 735 16.52 16.74 -13.47
C THR A 735 17.54 17.11 -12.38
N GLY A 736 18.04 16.13 -11.65
CA GLY A 736 19.20 16.25 -10.75
C GLY A 736 20.54 16.06 -11.47
N THR A 737 20.54 15.75 -12.77
CA THR A 737 21.74 15.57 -13.59
C THR A 737 21.70 16.48 -14.82
N GLY A 738 22.69 17.37 -14.94
CA GLY A 738 22.91 18.20 -16.13
C GLY A 738 23.71 17.48 -17.22
N ARG A 739 23.89 18.16 -18.36
CA ARG A 739 24.67 17.64 -19.49
C ARG A 739 26.12 17.37 -19.06
N LYS A 740 26.71 16.24 -19.49
CA LYS A 740 28.05 15.76 -19.09
C LYS A 740 28.23 15.62 -17.56
N GLY A 741 27.15 15.44 -16.80
CA GLY A 741 27.21 15.28 -15.36
C GLY A 741 27.50 16.58 -14.60
N ALA A 742 27.24 17.76 -15.18
CA ALA A 742 27.25 19.02 -14.43
C ALA A 742 26.05 19.10 -13.47
N LEU A 743 26.16 19.88 -12.40
CA LEU A 743 25.00 20.22 -11.56
C LEU A 743 24.05 21.14 -12.36
N PRO A 744 22.74 20.87 -12.36
CA PRO A 744 21.77 21.77 -12.96
C PRO A 744 21.62 23.04 -12.11
N ALA A 745 21.05 24.09 -12.70
CA ALA A 745 20.61 25.26 -11.92
C ALA A 745 19.58 24.82 -10.88
N MET A 746 19.80 25.18 -9.62
CA MET A 746 18.90 24.79 -8.53
C MET A 746 17.61 25.58 -8.62
N PRO A 747 16.43 24.93 -8.46
CA PRO A 747 15.18 25.65 -8.38
C PRO A 747 15.15 26.53 -7.12
N GLU A 748 14.69 27.77 -7.27
CA GLU A 748 14.39 28.67 -6.15
C GLU A 748 13.34 28.07 -5.20
N TYR A 749 13.41 28.43 -3.92
CA TYR A 749 12.38 28.06 -2.96
C TYR A 749 11.10 28.90 -3.18
N VAL A 750 9.98 28.20 -3.39
CA VAL A 750 8.63 28.80 -3.39
C VAL A 750 7.74 27.95 -2.49
N SER A 751 7.19 28.57 -1.45
CA SER A 751 6.47 27.84 -0.38
C SER A 751 5.22 27.08 -0.86
N THR A 752 4.60 27.53 -1.97
CA THR A 752 3.43 26.91 -2.61
C THR A 752 3.78 26.01 -3.80
N ARG A 753 5.06 25.62 -3.96
CA ARG A 753 5.52 24.81 -5.10
C ARG A 753 5.97 23.43 -4.63
N THR A 754 5.45 22.39 -5.26
CA THR A 754 6.01 21.05 -5.19
C THR A 754 7.08 20.90 -6.26
N VAL A 755 8.26 20.44 -5.88
CA VAL A 755 9.37 20.17 -6.82
C VAL A 755 9.65 18.68 -6.87
N VAL A 756 9.73 18.12 -8.07
CA VAL A 756 10.11 16.73 -8.31
C VAL A 756 11.43 16.68 -9.06
N LEU A 757 12.48 16.17 -8.41
CA LEU A 757 13.81 15.97 -9.00
C LEU A 757 13.97 14.52 -9.46
N LEU A 758 13.98 14.32 -10.77
CA LEU A 758 14.31 13.04 -11.40
C LEU A 758 15.83 12.84 -11.45
N MET A 759 16.32 11.60 -11.44
CA MET A 759 17.77 11.31 -11.52
C MET A 759 18.60 12.01 -10.42
N ALA A 760 18.03 12.12 -9.22
CA ALA A 760 18.63 12.91 -8.13
C ALA A 760 19.53 12.09 -7.20
N LEU A 761 19.21 10.81 -6.95
CA LEU A 761 19.76 10.05 -5.81
C LEU A 761 21.28 9.90 -5.80
N HIS A 762 21.89 9.58 -6.93
CA HIS A 762 23.35 9.40 -7.04
C HIS A 762 24.19 10.66 -6.71
N ARG A 763 23.55 11.83 -6.61
CA ARG A 763 24.17 13.13 -6.27
C ARG A 763 23.37 13.88 -5.21
N LEU A 764 22.62 13.13 -4.40
CA LEU A 764 21.72 13.71 -3.40
C LEU A 764 22.44 14.70 -2.47
N PRO A 765 23.66 14.42 -1.94
CA PRO A 765 24.36 15.37 -1.07
C PRO A 765 24.66 16.71 -1.77
N GLN A 766 25.12 16.67 -3.02
CA GLN A 766 25.41 17.89 -3.79
C GLN A 766 24.15 18.66 -4.14
N LEU A 767 23.05 17.97 -4.45
CA LEU A 767 21.75 18.60 -4.72
C LEU A 767 21.19 19.26 -3.46
N VAL A 768 21.21 18.59 -2.32
CA VAL A 768 20.74 19.15 -1.05
C VAL A 768 21.59 20.35 -0.63
N ALA A 769 22.91 20.28 -0.80
CA ALA A 769 23.80 21.41 -0.52
C ALA A 769 23.48 22.60 -1.43
N GLY A 770 23.26 22.37 -2.74
CA GLY A 770 22.92 23.42 -3.69
C GLY A 770 21.54 24.05 -3.42
N LEU A 771 20.56 23.24 -3.01
CA LEU A 771 19.23 23.73 -2.63
C LEU A 771 19.28 24.57 -1.35
N THR A 772 20.03 24.15 -0.34
CA THR A 772 20.10 24.81 0.97
C THR A 772 21.14 25.94 1.05
N GLY A 773 21.96 26.12 0.00
CA GLY A 773 23.02 27.13 -0.04
C GLY A 773 24.27 26.75 0.78
N GLN A 774 24.41 25.46 1.12
CA GLN A 774 25.60 24.94 1.78
C GLN A 774 26.76 24.75 0.78
N THR A 775 27.98 24.99 1.25
CA THR A 775 29.20 24.74 0.46
C THR A 775 29.67 23.30 0.62
N VAL A 776 30.04 22.65 -0.49
CA VAL A 776 30.72 21.35 -0.50
C VAL A 776 32.18 21.57 -0.86
N GLU A 777 33.10 21.03 -0.06
CA GLU A 777 34.54 21.21 -0.25
C GLU A 777 34.98 20.67 -1.62
N GLY A 778 35.69 21.50 -2.40
CA GLY A 778 36.18 21.14 -3.74
C GLY A 778 35.14 21.20 -4.87
N ILE A 779 33.90 21.66 -4.63
CA ILE A 779 32.87 21.79 -5.68
C ILE A 779 32.34 23.24 -5.74
N GLU A 780 32.48 23.88 -6.90
CA GLU A 780 31.87 25.20 -7.13
C GLU A 780 30.35 25.05 -7.26
N MET A 781 29.62 25.59 -6.29
CA MET A 781 28.17 25.49 -6.23
C MET A 781 27.50 26.65 -6.98
N PRO A 782 26.47 26.40 -7.80
CA PRO A 782 25.70 27.47 -8.41
C PRO A 782 25.02 28.32 -7.32
N LYS A 783 25.09 29.65 -7.46
CA LYS A 783 24.44 30.57 -6.53
C LYS A 783 22.92 30.36 -6.56
N ASN A 784 22.33 30.06 -5.41
CA ASN A 784 20.89 30.06 -5.22
C ASN A 784 20.51 31.32 -4.41
N GLU A 785 19.83 32.27 -5.04
CA GLU A 785 19.44 33.53 -4.41
C GLU A 785 18.36 33.32 -3.33
N HIS A 786 17.61 32.21 -3.41
CA HIS A 786 16.53 31.84 -2.48
C HIS A 786 16.70 30.39 -2.02
N PRO A 787 17.55 30.14 -1.00
CA PRO A 787 17.82 28.80 -0.50
C PRO A 787 16.59 28.18 0.17
N TRP A 788 16.53 26.85 0.12
CA TRP A 788 15.48 26.05 0.73
C TRP A 788 15.69 25.94 2.26
N PRO A 789 14.64 26.11 3.08
CA PRO A 789 14.70 25.82 4.51
C PRO A 789 15.09 24.35 4.78
N ALA A 790 15.99 24.11 5.73
CA ALA A 790 16.49 22.76 6.03
C ALA A 790 15.41 21.81 6.58
N ASP A 791 14.41 22.36 7.24
CA ASP A 791 13.23 21.65 7.75
C ASP A 791 12.19 21.34 6.66
N THR A 792 12.42 21.76 5.40
CA THR A 792 11.47 21.50 4.30
C THR A 792 11.20 19.99 4.17
N PRO A 793 9.92 19.57 4.23
CA PRO A 793 9.51 18.20 3.96
C PRO A 793 9.98 17.72 2.59
N CYS A 794 10.54 16.52 2.55
CA CYS A 794 10.94 15.85 1.33
C CYS A 794 10.64 14.35 1.39
N THR A 795 10.49 13.73 0.24
CA THR A 795 10.27 12.30 0.16
C THR A 795 11.03 11.70 -1.02
N ILE A 796 11.77 10.64 -0.75
CA ILE A 796 12.36 9.81 -1.79
C ILE A 796 11.40 8.68 -2.11
N VAL A 797 11.12 8.49 -3.39
CA VAL A 797 10.35 7.35 -3.88
C VAL A 797 11.22 6.56 -4.84
N GLU A 798 11.56 5.35 -4.44
CA GLU A 798 12.35 4.39 -5.20
C GLU A 798 11.45 3.30 -5.77
N ARG A 799 11.74 2.89 -7.01
CA ARG A 799 11.02 1.82 -7.73
C ARG A 799 9.50 1.99 -7.68
N ALA A 800 9.05 3.22 -7.93
CA ALA A 800 7.64 3.59 -7.89
C ALA A 800 6.78 2.62 -8.70
N SER A 801 5.65 2.19 -8.13
CA SER A 801 4.70 1.19 -8.67
C SER A 801 5.24 -0.23 -8.88
N CYS A 802 6.48 -0.52 -8.48
CA CYS A 802 6.98 -1.90 -8.39
C CYS A 802 6.64 -2.47 -7.01
N ARG A 803 6.48 -3.80 -6.90
CA ARG A 803 6.18 -4.47 -5.62
C ARG A 803 7.21 -4.17 -4.52
N ASP A 804 8.44 -3.85 -4.90
CA ASP A 804 9.54 -3.46 -4.03
C ASP A 804 9.76 -1.94 -3.98
N GLN A 805 8.70 -1.16 -4.20
CA GLN A 805 8.69 0.29 -3.97
C GLN A 805 9.16 0.61 -2.55
N ARG A 806 9.94 1.67 -2.40
CA ARG A 806 10.35 2.19 -1.10
C ARG A 806 10.10 3.69 -1.03
N VAL A 807 9.44 4.13 0.03
CA VAL A 807 9.14 5.54 0.31
C VAL A 807 9.90 5.94 1.57
N ILE A 808 10.77 6.94 1.47
CA ILE A 808 11.55 7.48 2.58
C ILE A 808 11.10 8.92 2.79
N ARG A 809 10.37 9.20 3.88
CA ARG A 809 9.93 10.57 4.24
C ARG A 809 10.90 11.16 5.24
N SER A 810 11.33 12.39 4.99
CA SER A 810 12.36 13.08 5.75
C SER A 810 12.23 14.59 5.55
N THR A 811 13.10 15.37 6.16
CA THR A 811 13.37 16.76 5.79
C THR A 811 14.67 16.86 4.98
N LEU A 812 14.89 18.00 4.31
CA LEU A 812 16.16 18.30 3.63
C LEU A 812 17.38 18.16 4.55
N GLN A 813 17.21 18.43 5.84
CA GLN A 813 18.25 18.28 6.86
C GLN A 813 18.71 16.82 7.05
N HIS A 814 17.81 15.85 6.92
CA HIS A 814 18.06 14.45 7.29
C HIS A 814 18.10 13.49 6.11
N VAL A 815 17.67 13.91 4.92
CA VAL A 815 17.48 13.01 3.77
C VAL A 815 18.78 12.35 3.29
N CYS A 816 19.91 13.05 3.38
CA CYS A 816 21.22 12.47 3.03
C CYS A 816 21.61 11.34 3.99
N ALA A 817 21.44 11.57 5.30
CA ALA A 817 21.74 10.56 6.32
C ALA A 817 20.80 9.35 6.19
N ALA A 818 19.52 9.57 5.88
CA ALA A 818 18.56 8.50 5.65
C ALA A 818 18.99 7.60 4.48
N VAL A 819 19.44 8.17 3.37
CA VAL A 819 19.91 7.37 2.20
C VAL A 819 21.25 6.68 2.48
N GLU A 820 22.15 7.30 3.24
CA GLU A 820 23.41 6.69 3.65
C GLU A 820 23.19 5.46 4.53
N GLU A 821 22.26 5.54 5.49
CA GLU A 821 21.92 4.44 6.39
C GLU A 821 21.14 3.31 5.70
N LEU A 822 20.19 3.65 4.81
CA LEU A 822 19.27 2.70 4.17
C LEU A 822 19.79 2.13 2.83
N GLY A 823 20.86 2.71 2.28
CA GLY A 823 21.30 2.53 0.89
C GLY A 823 20.31 3.10 -0.13
N SER A 824 20.65 3.06 -1.42
CA SER A 824 19.75 3.48 -2.51
C SER A 824 19.35 2.33 -3.44
N ARG A 825 18.11 2.35 -3.91
CA ARG A 825 17.52 1.42 -4.88
C ARG A 825 17.04 2.19 -6.13
N PRO A 826 17.91 2.42 -7.13
CA PRO A 826 17.48 3.09 -8.35
C PRO A 826 16.50 2.21 -9.17
N PRO A 827 15.63 2.82 -9.99
CA PRO A 827 15.42 4.26 -10.17
C PRO A 827 14.63 4.86 -9.00
N GLY A 828 15.01 6.07 -8.59
CA GLY A 828 14.25 6.84 -7.61
C GLY A 828 14.34 8.34 -7.84
N LEU A 829 13.38 9.06 -7.27
CA LEU A 829 13.22 10.50 -7.39
C LEU A 829 13.05 11.15 -6.01
N LEU A 830 13.36 12.45 -5.95
CA LEU A 830 13.19 13.27 -4.75
C LEU A 830 12.01 14.23 -4.97
N VAL A 831 11.03 14.18 -4.09
CA VAL A 831 9.91 15.12 -4.02
C VAL A 831 10.20 16.10 -2.88
N LEU A 832 9.99 17.39 -3.13
CA LEU A 832 10.30 18.49 -2.22
C LEU A 832 9.08 19.40 -2.07
N GLY A 833 8.85 19.88 -0.85
CA GLY A 833 7.84 20.90 -0.55
C GLY A 833 6.78 20.40 0.43
N ARG A 834 5.93 21.34 0.88
CA ARG A 834 4.92 21.10 1.93
C ARG A 834 3.96 19.95 1.61
N ALA A 835 3.73 19.68 0.32
CA ALA A 835 2.92 18.55 -0.14
C ALA A 835 3.38 17.19 0.42
N CYS A 836 4.67 17.00 0.71
CA CYS A 836 5.20 15.73 1.23
C CYS A 836 4.62 15.33 2.59
N GLY A 837 4.20 16.32 3.40
CA GLY A 837 3.59 16.11 4.72
C GLY A 837 2.08 16.35 4.76
N ALA A 838 1.42 16.63 3.63
CA ALA A 838 0.04 17.13 3.62
C ALA A 838 -1.02 16.07 3.94
N LEU A 839 -0.78 14.81 3.56
CA LEU A 839 -1.70 13.69 3.84
C LEU A 839 -1.18 12.71 4.89
N LYS A 840 0.12 12.74 5.16
CA LYS A 840 0.81 11.84 6.10
C LYS A 840 1.89 12.62 6.84
N GLU A 841 1.71 12.77 8.14
CA GLU A 841 2.73 13.27 9.05
C GLU A 841 3.59 12.10 9.56
N TRP A 842 4.80 12.40 10.01
CA TRP A 842 5.68 11.41 10.62
C TRP A 842 6.47 12.03 11.77
N ASP A 843 6.77 11.23 12.78
CA ASP A 843 7.58 11.62 13.92
C ASP A 843 9.03 11.11 13.76
N GLY A 844 9.99 11.92 14.21
CA GLY A 844 11.42 11.57 14.19
C GLY A 844 12.18 12.04 12.94
N ARG A 845 13.40 11.53 12.75
CA ARG A 845 14.32 12.00 11.69
C ARG A 845 13.86 11.61 10.28
N TRP A 846 13.36 10.39 10.12
CA TRP A 846 12.74 9.87 8.89
C TRP A 846 11.89 8.64 9.19
N VAL A 847 10.97 8.29 8.28
CA VAL A 847 10.21 7.03 8.27
C VAL A 847 10.35 6.34 6.92
N VAL A 848 10.33 5.00 6.94
CA VAL A 848 10.46 4.15 5.75
C VAL A 848 9.20 3.32 5.59
N GLU A 849 8.57 3.41 4.42
CA GLU A 849 7.49 2.53 3.99
C GLU A 849 8.02 1.61 2.87
N GLU A 850 7.87 0.31 3.04
CA GLU A 850 8.32 -0.72 2.09
C GLU A 850 7.12 -1.41 1.45
N GLY A 851 7.20 -1.63 0.14
CA GLY A 851 6.21 -2.35 -0.63
C GLY A 851 5.24 -1.48 -1.42
N PHE A 852 4.62 -2.08 -2.42
CA PHE A 852 3.48 -1.54 -3.17
C PHE A 852 2.47 -2.66 -3.41
N GLU A 853 1.24 -2.47 -2.95
CA GLU A 853 0.17 -3.48 -3.00
C GLU A 853 -0.49 -3.60 -4.39
N GLY A 854 -0.05 -2.81 -5.38
CA GLY A 854 -0.61 -2.81 -6.73
C GLY A 854 -1.71 -1.76 -6.91
N VAL A 855 -2.17 -1.58 -8.16
CA VAL A 855 -3.29 -0.65 -8.46
C VAL A 855 -4.64 -1.27 -8.03
N GLU A 856 -4.69 -2.60 -7.91
CA GLU A 856 -5.87 -3.41 -7.55
C GLU A 856 -6.37 -3.18 -6.12
N ASP A 857 -5.58 -2.56 -5.24
CA ASP A 857 -5.95 -2.29 -3.84
C ASP A 857 -6.10 -0.79 -3.54
N ILE A 858 -6.05 0.08 -4.56
CA ILE A 858 -6.28 1.52 -4.40
C ILE A 858 -7.78 1.76 -4.16
N GLY A 859 -8.19 1.71 -2.89
CA GLY A 859 -9.54 2.04 -2.45
C GLY A 859 -10.41 0.86 -2.02
N GLY A 860 -9.85 -0.35 -1.86
CA GLY A 860 -10.62 -1.53 -1.44
C GLY A 860 -11.61 -2.06 -2.48
N LEU A 861 -11.50 -1.62 -3.73
CA LEU A 861 -12.27 -2.15 -4.87
C LEU A 861 -11.55 -3.39 -5.39
N GLY A 862 -12.10 -4.57 -5.11
CA GLY A 862 -11.57 -5.82 -5.63
C GLY A 862 -11.67 -5.88 -7.17
N ILE A 863 -10.76 -6.61 -7.81
CA ILE A 863 -10.72 -6.84 -9.27
C ILE A 863 -12.09 -7.24 -9.84
N SER A 864 -12.94 -7.94 -9.07
CA SER A 864 -14.28 -8.34 -9.51
C SER A 864 -15.18 -7.15 -9.84
N GLU A 865 -15.11 -6.04 -9.09
CA GLU A 865 -15.96 -4.87 -9.32
C GLU A 865 -15.47 -4.06 -10.55
N LEU A 866 -14.16 -4.05 -10.82
CA LEU A 866 -13.59 -3.45 -12.02
C LEU A 866 -13.85 -4.29 -13.29
N GLU A 867 -13.89 -5.61 -13.18
CA GLU A 867 -14.28 -6.50 -14.28
C GLU A 867 -15.77 -6.37 -14.61
N GLU A 868 -16.64 -6.26 -13.60
CA GLU A 868 -18.07 -5.96 -13.80
C GLU A 868 -18.30 -4.61 -14.49
N MET A 869 -17.51 -3.58 -14.17
CA MET A 869 -17.57 -2.29 -14.86
C MET A 869 -17.04 -2.35 -16.30
N ARG A 870 -16.04 -3.20 -16.59
CA ARG A 870 -15.51 -3.39 -17.95
C ARG A 870 -16.50 -4.12 -18.85
N ASP A 871 -17.24 -5.08 -18.30
CA ASP A 871 -18.26 -5.82 -19.05
C ASP A 871 -19.59 -5.04 -19.19
N ALA A 872 -19.75 -3.94 -18.44
CA ALA A 872 -20.88 -3.00 -18.52
C ALA A 872 -20.69 -1.85 -19.55
N VAL A 873 -19.49 -1.71 -20.16
CA VAL A 873 -19.17 -0.75 -21.23
C VAL A 873 -19.02 -1.48 -22.55
#